data_AF-A0AAE1LGR7-F1
#
_entry.id   AF-A0AAE1LGR7-F1
#
_cell.length_a   1.000
_cell.length_b   1.000
_cell.length_c   1.000
_cell.angle_alpha   90.00
_cell.angle_beta   90.00
_cell.angle_gamma   90.00
#
_symmetry.space_group_name_H-M   'P 1'
#
loop_
_entity.id
_entity.type
_entity.pdbx_description
1 polymer ?
#
loop_
_entity_poly.entity_id
_entity_poly.type
_entity_poly.pdbx_seq_one_letter_code
_entity_poly.pdbx_strand_id
1 'polypeptide(L)'
;MVGRQPKIPHDSFQEIILKYEVTSEKGVIFGPCHEVWLEISKAVDSVFTPNYCYVYVKDNRHGIYDRFLKDRNIERPAESSSEDFGSKESDSSNPDDDFQEKKTEIKPMMTFSLLIPPEQWNQMKPVTTECQRKERPSGKRSRLTLPPYTWEPIIMELLWSNHKIPCPYSFSHGTVYTSETRDCYIKIDAACKECGASATATILVEPQGEEHVPLKWHANDSRGVPHKKKRPLSYSLREKVGGILQGQSASAFRKNEAFSLMEHAQMHIFRTMCKENYTVLAIDASGSLVLRPSMPSGSTPHIFLYEGVISAGTEQLPIMQMLSARQDAGIIKFWIDEFLRQGAPIPHETVTDHSKAIINAVVVTFGGSSSLKDYFERCFFILTSTDSIVDPEVVLPKTYLRLDPAHLFGGAAKWPEWKNKLTKRLKPFYLQCLGLLVLETTLEGFKDTFSKVARVASHQFTNDLVTQELNDLIKRIEGIPTEITEIMQAAETYDSADEDLIECFDEEDPTPMGEDLSNYVKNIRKAIYHTAAEEDGPPNPYYVPDVMKRFLLLLPDFLLWTAILVDTFRSATLTGSSARVESDFGNLKRNILGNTHPLRLDKFLAKHLVAVEGTCHIVQAEKTCQRKNCTENSGGADSPNTSENIQSNEDSPSENGGEDDIRNDQKKNNIMNSRDDVDKDLTEKTIQNIKKNKVQKRKRINSTDEEEEDITDHQRSLSETEDWRGKGKATPYLNTNPELSLVLNSNSLQAPRDRLLVNGLKKGFINTSGNTKVQVKNTCAFDVLTQIITNGYIQYGVYRSNIESHLSDDGDHDLLSTCKSLAVNGAVHKTYLLRVVALSKITQPAHVVGSAKSTTRSRKSTVNITYDCFSDLVDVSRQLLRDLMSATLKFKCSLRSFRRCTPDDEIQVVNADVGVILDQGIRSLGTAILVSLKMMTAADPLPEGNTREVACPLPCTGMASITCEFGPHLIVNVDQFGSCESGDVSPAVTKVKIQEFPTKLCLLGTEFILCGIAARQPGHYVAYGRRAGGQWEVYNDLVKSVKRVKDTHLIQPVLAMYVRLL
;
A
#
# COMPACT_ATOMS: atom_id res chain seq x y z
N MET A 1 12.15 -46.73 -37.67
CA MET A 1 13.05 -45.76 -37.03
C MET A 1 14.38 -45.78 -37.76
N VAL A 2 14.89 -44.64 -38.23
CA VAL A 2 16.26 -44.56 -38.77
C VAL A 2 17.22 -44.48 -37.58
N GLY A 3 18.17 -45.40 -37.49
CA GLY A 3 19.16 -45.43 -36.41
C GLY A 3 20.07 -44.19 -36.44
N ARG A 4 20.68 -43.87 -35.29
CA ARG A 4 21.69 -42.82 -35.18
C ARG A 4 22.83 -43.13 -36.16
N GLN A 5 23.13 -42.23 -37.09
CA GLN A 5 24.25 -42.44 -38.02
C GLN A 5 25.57 -42.57 -37.23
N PRO A 6 26.47 -43.50 -37.62
CA PRO A 6 27.75 -43.69 -36.95
C PRO A 6 28.65 -42.46 -37.16
N LYS A 7 29.55 -42.19 -36.20
CA LYS A 7 30.53 -41.08 -36.30
C LYS A 7 31.53 -41.25 -37.45
N ILE A 8 31.74 -42.50 -37.90
CA ILE A 8 32.59 -42.86 -39.05
C ILE A 8 31.69 -43.63 -40.02
N PRO A 9 31.68 -43.31 -41.33
CA PRO A 9 30.96 -44.09 -42.33
C PRO A 9 31.36 -45.57 -42.29
N HIS A 10 30.39 -46.47 -42.41
CA HIS A 10 30.65 -47.91 -42.30
C HIS A 10 31.66 -48.42 -43.33
N ASP A 11 31.69 -47.84 -44.53
CA ASP A 11 32.60 -48.25 -45.60
C ASP A 11 34.06 -47.89 -45.26
N SER A 12 34.29 -46.68 -44.75
CA SER A 12 35.61 -46.25 -44.25
C SER A 12 36.10 -47.11 -43.07
N PHE A 13 35.19 -47.58 -42.22
CA PHE A 13 35.55 -48.49 -41.13
C PHE A 13 35.90 -49.90 -41.61
N GLN A 14 35.21 -50.42 -42.63
CA GLN A 14 35.54 -51.69 -43.27
C GLN A 14 36.94 -51.65 -43.91
N GLU A 15 37.27 -50.57 -44.63
CA GLU A 15 38.61 -50.38 -45.23
C GLU A 15 39.74 -50.32 -44.20
N ILE A 16 39.47 -49.85 -42.98
CA ILE A 16 40.45 -49.84 -41.89
C ILE A 16 40.57 -51.24 -41.27
N ILE A 17 39.45 -51.90 -40.96
CA ILE A 17 39.44 -53.26 -40.38
C ILE A 17 40.17 -54.25 -41.30
N LEU A 18 39.92 -54.23 -42.61
CA LEU A 18 40.50 -55.18 -43.58
C LEU A 18 42.04 -55.12 -43.68
N LYS A 19 42.69 -54.11 -43.10
CA LYS A 19 44.16 -53.99 -43.05
C LYS A 19 44.79 -54.80 -41.90
N TYR A 20 43.99 -55.33 -40.97
CA TYR A 20 44.45 -56.02 -39.78
C TYR A 20 44.07 -57.51 -39.83
N GLU A 21 44.97 -58.37 -39.35
CA GLU A 21 44.69 -59.79 -39.21
C GLU A 21 43.85 -60.07 -37.96
N VAL A 22 42.53 -60.16 -38.14
CA VAL A 22 41.58 -60.41 -37.04
C VAL A 22 41.18 -61.89 -36.87
N THR A 23 41.71 -62.76 -37.73
CA THR A 23 41.50 -64.22 -37.68
C THR A 23 42.83 -64.96 -37.69
N SER A 24 42.86 -66.08 -36.98
CA SER A 24 43.92 -67.09 -37.08
C SER A 24 44.00 -67.72 -38.49
N GLU A 25 45.08 -68.44 -38.78
CA GLU A 25 45.28 -69.19 -40.04
C GLU A 25 44.16 -70.19 -40.36
N LYS A 26 43.37 -70.61 -39.37
CA LYS A 26 42.23 -71.52 -39.51
C LYS A 26 40.87 -70.79 -39.62
N GLY A 27 40.88 -69.48 -39.83
CA GLY A 27 39.68 -68.65 -39.98
C GLY A 27 38.97 -68.28 -38.68
N VAL A 28 39.43 -68.73 -37.51
CA VAL A 28 38.79 -68.41 -36.21
C VAL A 28 39.17 -67.00 -35.77
N ILE A 29 38.17 -66.18 -35.44
CA ILE A 29 38.29 -64.80 -34.95
C ILE A 29 39.05 -64.77 -33.61
N PHE A 30 40.00 -63.83 -33.47
CA PHE A 30 40.71 -63.64 -32.20
C PHE A 30 39.78 -63.14 -31.08
N GLY A 31 39.96 -63.66 -29.86
CA GLY A 31 39.11 -63.34 -28.71
C GLY A 31 39.09 -61.85 -28.32
N PRO A 32 38.12 -61.41 -27.49
CA PRO A 32 37.83 -59.99 -27.23
C PRO A 32 39.00 -59.22 -26.59
N CYS A 33 39.93 -59.91 -25.92
CA CYS A 33 41.11 -59.32 -25.28
C CYS A 33 42.37 -59.28 -26.17
N HIS A 34 42.29 -59.73 -27.44
CA HIS A 34 43.44 -59.75 -28.34
C HIS A 34 43.89 -58.34 -28.74
N GLU A 35 45.20 -58.12 -28.81
CA GLU A 35 45.80 -56.79 -29.01
C GLU A 35 45.36 -56.08 -30.30
N VAL A 36 45.12 -56.84 -31.37
CA VAL A 36 44.61 -56.33 -32.66
C VAL A 36 43.35 -55.46 -32.51
N TRP A 37 42.47 -55.75 -31.54
CA TRP A 37 41.27 -54.95 -31.30
C TRP A 37 41.59 -53.57 -30.71
N LEU A 38 42.67 -53.47 -29.93
CA LEU A 38 43.20 -52.21 -29.42
C LEU A 38 43.89 -51.41 -30.53
N GLU A 39 44.58 -52.08 -31.45
CA GLU A 39 45.20 -51.44 -32.63
C GLU A 39 44.17 -50.89 -33.60
N ILE A 40 43.15 -51.68 -33.97
CA ILE A 40 42.02 -51.22 -34.80
C ILE A 40 41.31 -50.05 -34.12
N SER A 41 41.08 -50.12 -32.80
CA SER A 41 40.48 -49.03 -32.01
C SER A 41 41.32 -47.75 -32.09
N LYS A 42 42.65 -47.84 -31.96
CA LYS A 42 43.56 -46.68 -32.13
C LYS A 42 43.56 -46.14 -33.57
N ALA A 43 43.49 -47.01 -34.57
CA ALA A 43 43.46 -46.63 -36.00
C ALA A 43 42.18 -45.87 -36.42
N VAL A 44 41.15 -45.84 -35.55
CA VAL A 44 39.94 -45.03 -35.70
C VAL A 44 39.81 -43.95 -34.61
N ASP A 45 40.94 -43.41 -34.15
CA ASP A 45 41.03 -42.37 -33.09
C ASP A 45 40.29 -42.74 -31.80
N SER A 46 40.24 -44.03 -31.46
CA SER A 46 39.47 -44.59 -30.33
C SER A 46 37.97 -44.27 -30.35
N VAL A 47 37.40 -43.92 -31.51
CA VAL A 47 35.96 -43.65 -31.71
C VAL A 47 35.12 -44.90 -31.46
N PHE A 48 35.67 -46.09 -31.73
CA PHE A 48 35.09 -47.38 -31.37
C PHE A 48 35.98 -48.09 -30.36
N THR A 49 35.39 -48.74 -29.35
CA THR A 49 36.12 -49.51 -28.35
C THR A 49 36.64 -50.83 -28.95
N PRO A 50 37.69 -51.44 -28.37
CA PRO A 50 38.21 -52.74 -28.84
C PRO A 50 37.12 -53.82 -28.89
N ASN A 51 36.29 -53.91 -27.84
CA ASN A 51 35.18 -54.86 -27.78
C ASN A 51 34.09 -54.56 -28.86
N TYR A 52 33.87 -53.30 -29.23
CA TYR A 52 32.97 -52.99 -30.35
C TYR A 52 33.54 -53.49 -31.68
N CYS A 53 34.85 -53.35 -31.91
CA CYS A 53 35.52 -53.83 -33.11
C CYS A 53 35.42 -55.37 -33.22
N TYR A 54 35.69 -56.07 -32.10
CA TYR A 54 35.49 -57.53 -31.99
C TYR A 54 34.05 -57.95 -32.32
N VAL A 55 33.05 -57.33 -31.69
CA VAL A 55 31.63 -57.64 -31.95
C VAL A 55 31.22 -57.29 -33.39
N TYR A 56 31.78 -56.24 -33.99
CA TYR A 56 31.51 -55.87 -35.38
C TYR A 56 31.95 -56.95 -36.37
N VAL A 57 33.09 -57.60 -36.12
CA VAL A 57 33.55 -58.75 -36.91
C VAL A 57 32.81 -60.04 -36.53
N LYS A 58 32.64 -60.33 -35.23
CA LYS A 58 31.96 -61.54 -34.72
C LYS A 58 30.52 -61.67 -35.24
N ASP A 59 29.75 -60.58 -35.21
CA ASP A 59 28.37 -60.56 -35.72
C ASP A 59 28.31 -60.53 -37.26
N ASN A 60 29.46 -60.64 -37.96
CA ASN A 60 29.61 -60.53 -39.41
C ASN A 60 28.93 -59.27 -40.01
N ARG A 61 29.08 -58.13 -39.34
CA ARG A 61 28.35 -56.91 -39.74
C ARG A 61 28.84 -56.46 -41.12
N HIS A 62 27.89 -56.22 -42.02
CA HIS A 62 28.14 -55.88 -43.42
C HIS A 62 28.99 -56.93 -44.19
N GLY A 63 28.99 -58.19 -43.74
CA GLY A 63 29.72 -59.29 -44.40
C GLY A 63 31.24 -59.26 -44.18
N ILE A 64 31.73 -58.54 -43.17
CA ILE A 64 33.16 -58.32 -42.95
C ILE A 64 33.93 -59.61 -42.62
N TYR A 65 33.32 -60.54 -41.87
CA TYR A 65 33.93 -61.82 -41.53
C TYR A 65 33.95 -62.76 -42.74
N ASP A 66 32.88 -62.77 -43.55
CA ASP A 66 32.85 -63.52 -44.80
C ASP A 66 33.91 -63.00 -45.81
N ARG A 67 34.27 -61.71 -45.79
CA ARG A 67 35.40 -61.17 -46.60
C ARG A 67 36.74 -61.73 -46.15
N PHE A 68 37.05 -61.71 -44.85
CA PHE A 68 38.29 -62.30 -44.32
C PHE A 68 38.43 -63.80 -44.63
N LEU A 69 37.32 -64.55 -44.64
CA LEU A 69 37.31 -65.96 -45.01
C LEU A 69 37.52 -66.17 -46.52
N LYS A 70 36.92 -65.30 -47.37
CA LYS A 70 37.12 -65.33 -48.83
C LYS A 70 38.54 -64.99 -49.26
N ASP A 71 39.14 -63.95 -48.70
CA ASP A 71 40.50 -63.52 -49.06
C ASP A 71 41.57 -64.58 -48.71
N ARG A 72 41.27 -65.48 -47.76
CA ARG A 72 42.11 -66.63 -47.39
C ARG A 72 41.63 -67.97 -47.98
N ASN A 73 40.55 -67.99 -48.75
CA ASN A 73 39.94 -69.17 -49.36
C ASN A 73 39.57 -70.30 -48.37
N ILE A 74 39.01 -69.92 -47.20
CA ILE A 74 38.65 -70.82 -46.10
C ILE A 74 37.11 -70.95 -46.00
N GLU A 75 36.59 -72.17 -45.91
CA GLU A 75 35.17 -72.41 -45.64
C GLU A 75 34.81 -72.11 -44.17
N ARG A 76 33.63 -71.50 -43.95
CA ARG A 76 33.18 -71.07 -42.61
C ARG A 76 33.04 -72.27 -41.66
N PRO A 77 33.72 -72.29 -40.49
CA PRO A 77 33.55 -73.35 -39.51
C PRO A 77 32.08 -73.47 -39.06
N ALA A 78 31.56 -74.69 -39.00
CA ALA A 78 30.17 -74.94 -38.64
C ALA A 78 29.89 -74.55 -37.17
N GLU A 79 28.79 -73.81 -36.96
CA GLU A 79 28.41 -73.30 -35.63
C GLU A 79 27.91 -74.42 -34.71
N SER A 80 28.75 -74.83 -33.77
CA SER A 80 28.32 -75.66 -32.63
C SER A 80 27.48 -74.83 -31.66
N SER A 81 26.20 -75.17 -31.54
CA SER A 81 25.28 -74.54 -30.59
C SER A 81 25.70 -74.78 -29.14
N SER A 82 25.43 -73.78 -28.29
CA SER A 82 25.68 -73.69 -26.84
C SER A 82 27.12 -73.54 -26.38
N GLU A 83 27.44 -72.35 -25.84
CA GLU A 83 27.80 -72.19 -24.41
C GLU A 83 27.79 -70.68 -24.06
N ASP A 84 26.86 -70.25 -23.20
CA ASP A 84 26.82 -68.88 -22.67
C ASP A 84 27.77 -68.77 -21.46
N PHE A 85 29.07 -68.89 -21.74
CA PHE A 85 30.12 -68.63 -20.77
C PHE A 85 30.19 -67.11 -20.51
N GLY A 86 29.49 -66.67 -19.47
CA GLY A 86 29.64 -65.33 -18.92
C GLY A 86 31.07 -65.10 -18.44
N SER A 87 31.89 -64.51 -19.30
CA SER A 87 33.29 -64.19 -19.00
C SER A 87 33.37 -63.16 -17.88
N LYS A 88 33.69 -63.63 -16.67
CA LYS A 88 34.56 -62.88 -15.77
C LYS A 88 35.86 -62.57 -16.50
N GLU A 89 36.35 -61.35 -16.35
CA GLU A 89 37.76 -60.95 -16.19
C GLU A 89 37.85 -59.44 -16.47
N SER A 90 38.76 -58.67 -15.88
CA SER A 90 39.43 -58.74 -14.57
C SER A 90 40.16 -57.42 -14.39
N ASP A 91 40.34 -56.95 -13.16
CA ASP A 91 41.16 -55.77 -12.91
C ASP A 91 42.63 -56.07 -13.28
N SER A 92 43.27 -55.11 -13.94
CA SER A 92 44.71 -54.91 -13.85
C SER A 92 44.98 -53.44 -13.52
N SER A 93 45.08 -53.18 -12.23
CA SER A 93 45.53 -51.91 -11.65
C SER A 93 47.05 -51.80 -11.71
N ASN A 94 47.58 -50.60 -11.93
CA ASN A 94 48.70 -50.06 -11.12
C ASN A 94 48.86 -48.53 -11.32
N PRO A 95 49.59 -47.81 -10.45
CA PRO A 95 48.91 -46.85 -9.57
C PRO A 95 49.47 -45.42 -9.68
N ASP A 96 48.87 -44.48 -8.94
CA ASP A 96 49.54 -43.51 -8.05
C ASP A 96 48.48 -42.56 -7.43
N ASP A 97 48.59 -42.34 -6.10
CA ASP A 97 47.97 -41.36 -5.19
C ASP A 97 46.51 -40.84 -5.41
N ASP A 98 45.69 -40.63 -4.38
CA ASP A 98 46.01 -40.33 -2.98
C ASP A 98 44.99 -40.96 -2.00
N PHE A 99 45.44 -41.35 -0.81
CA PHE A 99 44.65 -42.07 0.18
C PHE A 99 43.96 -41.10 1.15
N GLN A 100 42.63 -40.98 1.09
CA GLN A 100 41.83 -40.39 2.18
C GLN A 100 40.77 -41.35 2.70
N GLU A 101 40.98 -41.85 3.92
CA GLU A 101 40.01 -42.62 4.68
C GLU A 101 38.75 -41.79 4.97
N LYS A 102 37.69 -41.99 4.19
CA LYS A 102 36.35 -41.56 4.62
C LYS A 102 35.78 -42.53 5.63
N LYS A 103 35.92 -42.18 6.91
CA LYS A 103 35.15 -42.77 8.01
C LYS A 103 33.66 -42.81 7.62
N THR A 104 33.11 -44.01 7.48
CA THR A 104 31.67 -44.19 7.25
C THR A 104 30.92 -43.91 8.54
N GLU A 105 30.23 -42.77 8.60
CA GLU A 105 29.24 -42.49 9.64
C GLU A 105 28.16 -43.58 9.66
N ILE A 106 27.92 -44.14 10.85
CA ILE A 106 26.92 -45.19 11.05
C ILE A 106 25.54 -44.54 10.98
N LYS A 107 24.86 -44.69 9.84
CA LYS A 107 23.49 -44.20 9.67
C LYS A 107 22.51 -44.97 10.56
N PRO A 108 21.53 -44.30 11.19
CA PRO A 108 20.53 -44.97 12.01
C PRO A 108 19.70 -45.96 11.18
N MET A 109 19.43 -47.12 11.76
CA MET A 109 18.56 -48.14 11.18
C MET A 109 17.09 -47.82 11.49
N MET A 110 16.25 -47.84 10.47
CA MET A 110 14.83 -47.51 10.55
C MET A 110 13.98 -48.76 10.32
N THR A 111 13.01 -48.98 11.21
CA THR A 111 12.06 -50.10 11.13
C THR A 111 10.63 -49.56 11.20
N PHE A 112 9.77 -49.94 10.27
CA PHE A 112 8.34 -49.56 10.24
C PHE A 112 7.50 -50.61 9.50
N SER A 113 6.18 -50.58 9.69
CA SER A 113 5.24 -51.47 8.97
C SER A 113 4.56 -50.72 7.83
N LEU A 114 4.68 -51.25 6.61
CA LEU A 114 3.85 -50.87 5.46
C LEU A 114 2.55 -51.69 5.49
N LEU A 115 1.40 -51.02 5.38
CA LEU A 115 0.11 -51.68 5.18
C LEU A 115 -0.14 -51.81 3.67
N ILE A 116 -0.26 -53.05 3.18
CA ILE A 116 -0.59 -53.36 1.78
C ILE A 116 -2.12 -53.55 1.69
N PRO A 117 -2.85 -52.75 0.89
CA PRO A 117 -4.30 -52.93 0.69
C PRO A 117 -4.65 -54.30 0.07
N PRO A 118 -5.83 -54.87 0.35
CA PRO A 118 -6.24 -56.19 -0.16
C PRO A 118 -6.19 -56.32 -1.69
N GLU A 119 -6.52 -55.25 -2.42
CA GLU A 119 -6.45 -55.20 -3.89
C GLU A 119 -5.02 -55.30 -4.42
N GLN A 120 -4.07 -54.63 -3.75
CA GLN A 120 -2.65 -54.69 -4.11
C GLN A 120 -2.03 -56.02 -3.67
N TRP A 121 -2.42 -56.52 -2.50
CA TRP A 121 -2.03 -57.85 -2.03
C TRP A 121 -2.44 -58.95 -3.01
N ASN A 122 -3.68 -58.90 -3.52
CA ASN A 122 -4.17 -59.84 -4.52
C ASN A 122 -3.37 -59.86 -5.83
N GLN A 123 -2.67 -58.77 -6.17
CA GLN A 123 -1.78 -58.67 -7.34
C GLN A 123 -0.36 -59.22 -7.06
N MET A 124 0.10 -59.21 -5.79
CA MET A 124 1.45 -59.64 -5.41
C MET A 124 1.53 -60.95 -4.61
N LYS A 125 0.40 -61.56 -4.23
CA LYS A 125 0.37 -62.80 -3.45
C LYS A 125 1.13 -63.94 -4.16
N PRO A 126 1.79 -64.85 -3.42
CA PRO A 126 2.52 -65.97 -4.01
C PRO A 126 1.71 -66.81 -5.00
N VAL A 127 2.33 -67.17 -6.13
CA VAL A 127 1.77 -68.04 -7.15
C VAL A 127 2.66 -69.28 -7.29
N THR A 128 2.03 -70.44 -7.52
CA THR A 128 2.73 -71.71 -7.76
C THR A 128 3.32 -71.76 -9.16
N THR A 129 4.64 -71.71 -9.27
CA THR A 129 5.37 -71.81 -10.54
C THR A 129 5.98 -73.20 -10.71
N GLU A 130 5.79 -73.83 -11.88
CA GLU A 130 6.52 -75.04 -12.25
C GLU A 130 7.92 -74.70 -12.80
N CYS A 131 8.97 -75.26 -12.18
CA CYS A 131 10.33 -75.11 -12.70
C CYS A 131 10.78 -76.39 -13.43
N GLN A 132 11.08 -76.28 -14.73
CA GLN A 132 11.80 -77.33 -15.47
C GLN A 132 13.31 -77.18 -15.21
N ARG A 133 13.97 -78.27 -14.84
CA ARG A 133 15.43 -78.33 -14.75
C ARG A 133 15.97 -78.81 -16.11
N LYS A 134 16.92 -78.07 -16.70
CA LYS A 134 17.50 -78.42 -18.02
C LYS A 134 18.29 -79.75 -18.01
N GLU A 135 18.58 -80.31 -16.84
CA GLU A 135 19.34 -81.55 -16.69
C GLU A 135 18.70 -82.48 -15.64
N ARG A 136 18.54 -83.75 -16.03
CA ARG A 136 17.94 -84.92 -15.33
C ARG A 136 16.40 -85.09 -15.45
N PRO A 137 15.92 -86.24 -15.99
CA PRO A 137 14.50 -86.52 -16.20
C PRO A 137 13.84 -87.17 -14.97
N SER A 138 13.76 -86.46 -13.83
CA SER A 138 12.98 -86.93 -12.68
C SER A 138 12.51 -85.79 -11.76
N GLY A 139 11.19 -85.61 -11.69
CA GLY A 139 10.51 -84.76 -10.70
C GLY A 139 10.33 -83.30 -11.12
N LYS A 140 9.13 -82.95 -11.60
CA LYS A 140 8.66 -81.55 -11.57
C LYS A 140 8.63 -81.08 -10.11
N ARG A 141 9.29 -79.97 -9.78
CA ARG A 141 9.05 -79.25 -8.53
C ARG A 141 8.25 -77.98 -8.83
N SER A 142 7.05 -77.93 -8.28
CA SER A 142 6.32 -76.68 -8.09
C SER A 142 6.96 -75.91 -6.92
N ARG A 143 7.02 -74.58 -7.02
CA ARG A 143 7.45 -73.70 -5.94
C ARG A 143 6.55 -72.48 -5.89
N LEU A 144 6.12 -72.09 -4.69
CA LEU A 144 5.47 -70.80 -4.45
C LEU A 144 6.52 -69.69 -4.60
N THR A 145 6.20 -68.71 -5.45
CA THR A 145 7.06 -67.58 -5.82
C THR A 145 6.20 -66.33 -5.96
N LEU A 146 6.71 -65.15 -5.60
CA LEU A 146 6.01 -63.90 -5.92
C LEU A 146 5.90 -63.73 -7.45
N PRO A 147 4.76 -63.24 -7.97
CA PRO A 147 4.53 -63.11 -9.41
C PRO A 147 5.51 -62.08 -10.01
N PRO A 148 6.43 -62.49 -10.91
CA PRO A 148 7.52 -61.62 -11.35
C PRO A 148 6.97 -60.37 -12.05
N TYR A 149 7.65 -59.24 -11.84
CA TYR A 149 7.33 -57.94 -12.46
C TYR A 149 6.09 -57.21 -11.93
N THR A 150 5.43 -57.72 -10.90
CA THR A 150 4.20 -57.14 -10.34
C THR A 150 4.40 -56.62 -8.90
N TRP A 151 5.16 -57.32 -8.06
CA TRP A 151 5.30 -56.97 -6.64
C TRP A 151 6.33 -55.86 -6.38
N GLU A 152 7.38 -55.76 -7.19
CA GLU A 152 8.44 -54.76 -7.05
C GLU A 152 7.91 -53.30 -7.16
N PRO A 153 7.07 -52.92 -8.15
CA PRO A 153 6.52 -51.58 -8.22
C PRO A 153 5.56 -51.26 -7.07
N ILE A 154 4.73 -52.21 -6.62
CA ILE A 154 3.79 -52.02 -5.51
C ILE A 154 4.53 -51.61 -4.23
N ILE A 155 5.61 -52.32 -3.89
CA ILE A 155 6.41 -51.99 -2.70
C ILE A 155 7.11 -50.63 -2.86
N MET A 156 7.61 -50.30 -4.05
CA MET A 156 8.21 -48.97 -4.33
C MET A 156 7.23 -47.81 -4.19
N GLU A 157 5.99 -48.03 -4.60
CA GLU A 157 4.92 -47.04 -4.51
C GLU A 157 4.54 -46.81 -3.04
N LEU A 158 4.29 -47.89 -2.28
CA LEU A 158 3.98 -47.81 -0.84
C LEU A 158 5.12 -47.15 -0.02
N LEU A 159 6.38 -47.46 -0.31
CA LEU A 159 7.55 -46.82 0.33
C LEU A 159 7.61 -45.31 0.10
N TRP A 160 7.18 -44.85 -1.07
CA TRP A 160 7.18 -43.44 -1.43
C TRP A 160 5.93 -42.72 -0.91
N SER A 161 4.76 -43.31 -1.06
CA SER A 161 3.48 -42.77 -0.60
C SER A 161 3.52 -42.57 0.91
N ASN A 162 3.95 -43.58 1.68
CA ASN A 162 3.88 -43.56 3.14
C ASN A 162 5.11 -42.92 3.80
N HIS A 163 6.33 -43.17 3.31
CA HIS A 163 7.58 -42.78 4.01
C HIS A 163 8.55 -41.91 3.19
N LYS A 164 8.19 -41.56 1.93
CA LYS A 164 8.96 -40.63 1.06
C LYS A 164 10.45 -41.02 0.88
N ILE A 165 10.75 -42.32 0.93
CA ILE A 165 12.14 -42.83 0.86
C ILE A 165 12.72 -42.63 -0.56
N PRO A 166 13.84 -41.90 -0.73
CA PRO A 166 14.34 -41.52 -2.06
C PRO A 166 15.11 -42.64 -2.79
N CYS A 167 15.51 -43.71 -2.11
CA CYS A 167 16.32 -44.79 -2.67
C CYS A 167 15.71 -45.43 -3.95
N PRO A 168 16.46 -45.50 -5.06
CA PRO A 168 16.19 -46.42 -6.16
C PRO A 168 16.73 -47.83 -5.79
N TYR A 169 16.07 -48.49 -4.84
CA TYR A 169 16.39 -49.87 -4.46
C TYR A 169 16.34 -50.80 -5.69
N SER A 170 17.34 -51.67 -5.80
CA SER A 170 17.27 -52.88 -6.61
C SER A 170 16.83 -54.01 -5.71
N PHE A 171 15.65 -54.59 -5.93
CA PHE A 171 15.23 -55.77 -5.19
C PHE A 171 15.98 -57.01 -5.67
N SER A 172 16.25 -57.91 -4.74
CA SER A 172 16.67 -59.29 -4.98
C SER A 172 15.51 -60.24 -4.68
N HIS A 173 15.62 -61.49 -5.12
CA HIS A 173 14.53 -62.47 -5.17
C HIS A 173 13.71 -62.55 -3.87
N GLY A 174 12.44 -62.13 -3.95
CA GLY A 174 11.46 -62.33 -2.88
C GLY A 174 11.23 -63.82 -2.62
N THR A 175 11.62 -64.27 -1.43
CA THR A 175 11.56 -65.68 -1.04
C THR A 175 10.30 -65.94 -0.22
N VAL A 176 9.49 -66.88 -0.69
CA VAL A 176 8.32 -67.40 0.02
C VAL A 176 8.73 -68.62 0.84
N TYR A 177 8.25 -68.70 2.09
CA TYR A 177 8.50 -69.78 3.03
C TYR A 177 7.19 -70.49 3.36
N THR A 178 7.16 -71.81 3.15
CA THR A 178 5.96 -72.66 3.26
C THR A 178 6.10 -73.71 4.37
N SER A 179 6.92 -73.44 5.37
CA SER A 179 7.18 -74.35 6.50
C SER A 179 7.03 -73.58 7.80
N GLU A 180 6.29 -74.17 8.72
CA GLU A 180 6.03 -73.69 10.10
C GLU A 180 7.31 -73.49 10.93
N THR A 181 8.47 -73.93 10.43
CA THR A 181 9.79 -73.82 11.09
C THR A 181 10.55 -72.52 10.80
N ARG A 182 9.90 -71.49 10.22
CA ARG A 182 10.56 -70.24 9.81
C ARG A 182 9.83 -68.99 10.31
N ASP A 183 10.60 -68.00 10.73
CA ASP A 183 10.13 -66.78 11.43
C ASP A 183 9.33 -65.79 10.57
N CYS A 184 9.13 -66.08 9.27
CA CYS A 184 8.34 -65.24 8.36
C CYS A 184 7.80 -66.04 7.18
N TYR A 185 6.71 -65.54 6.57
CA TYR A 185 6.06 -66.09 5.38
C TYR A 185 6.72 -65.62 4.08
N ILE A 186 7.06 -64.33 3.98
CA ILE A 186 7.79 -63.75 2.84
C ILE A 186 8.95 -62.91 3.36
N LYS A 187 10.12 -63.07 2.73
CA LYS A 187 11.29 -62.20 2.90
C LYS A 187 11.75 -61.63 1.55
N ILE A 188 11.98 -60.32 1.50
CA ILE A 188 12.45 -59.58 0.33
C ILE A 188 13.67 -58.76 0.76
N ASP A 189 14.81 -58.92 0.08
CA ASP A 189 16.02 -58.16 0.35
C ASP A 189 16.30 -57.17 -0.81
N ALA A 190 16.71 -55.95 -0.50
CA ALA A 190 16.91 -54.87 -1.48
C ALA A 190 18.15 -54.02 -1.18
N ALA A 191 18.76 -53.45 -2.22
CA ALA A 191 19.97 -52.63 -2.07
C ALA A 191 19.98 -51.39 -2.98
N CYS A 192 20.37 -50.23 -2.44
CA CYS A 192 20.55 -49.01 -3.21
C CYS A 192 21.99 -48.85 -3.69
N LYS A 193 22.19 -48.85 -5.02
CA LYS A 193 23.52 -48.72 -5.67
C LYS A 193 24.09 -47.29 -5.68
N GLU A 194 23.52 -46.34 -4.93
CA GLU A 194 24.06 -44.97 -4.83
C GLU A 194 24.42 -44.60 -3.39
N CYS A 195 23.51 -44.81 -2.43
CA CYS A 195 23.77 -44.49 -1.03
C CYS A 195 24.26 -45.69 -0.20
N GLY A 196 24.37 -46.88 -0.79
CA GLY A 196 24.80 -48.12 -0.14
C GLY A 196 23.75 -48.75 0.78
N ALA A 197 22.56 -48.16 0.95
CA ALA A 197 21.55 -48.66 1.88
C ALA A 197 21.05 -50.06 1.48
N SER A 198 21.22 -51.02 2.39
CA SER A 198 20.54 -52.30 2.40
C SER A 198 19.18 -52.18 3.07
N ALA A 199 18.22 -52.98 2.61
CA ALA A 199 16.89 -53.09 3.21
C ALA A 199 16.39 -54.54 3.18
N THR A 200 15.64 -54.92 4.21
CA THR A 200 14.97 -56.21 4.32
C THR A 200 13.51 -56.01 4.71
N ALA A 201 12.62 -56.55 3.89
CA ALA A 201 11.18 -56.57 4.09
C ALA A 201 10.70 -57.98 4.47
N THR A 202 9.83 -58.07 5.48
CA THR A 202 9.29 -59.34 5.97
C THR A 202 7.79 -59.26 6.24
N ILE A 203 7.03 -60.20 5.69
CA ILE A 203 5.65 -60.50 6.12
C ILE A 203 5.74 -61.71 7.03
N LEU A 204 5.27 -61.58 8.28
CA LEU A 204 5.48 -62.60 9.31
C LEU A 204 4.53 -63.80 9.17
N VAL A 205 3.24 -63.54 8.95
CA VAL A 205 2.17 -64.55 8.91
C VAL A 205 1.48 -64.51 7.55
N GLU A 206 1.01 -65.66 7.06
CA GLU A 206 0.20 -65.74 5.85
C GLU A 206 -1.17 -65.05 6.08
N PRO A 207 -1.56 -64.05 5.26
CA PRO A 207 -2.83 -63.34 5.44
C PRO A 207 -4.03 -64.23 5.12
N GLN A 208 -5.00 -64.32 6.04
CA GLN A 208 -6.16 -65.22 5.92
C GLN A 208 -7.50 -64.52 5.60
N GLY A 209 -7.50 -63.24 5.21
CA GLY A 209 -8.73 -62.50 4.90
C GLY A 209 -8.51 -61.25 4.03
N GLU A 210 -9.57 -60.46 3.86
CA GLU A 210 -9.58 -59.19 3.12
C GLU A 210 -9.04 -58.00 3.93
N GLU A 211 -8.09 -58.26 4.84
CA GLU A 211 -7.48 -57.23 5.69
C GLU A 211 -6.18 -56.68 5.09
N HIS A 212 -5.75 -55.51 5.58
CA HIS A 212 -4.49 -54.90 5.15
C HIS A 212 -3.30 -55.73 5.63
N VAL A 213 -2.38 -56.10 4.72
CA VAL A 213 -1.26 -56.98 5.03
C VAL A 213 -0.06 -56.17 5.56
N PRO A 214 0.40 -56.40 6.82
CA PRO A 214 1.53 -55.68 7.39
C PRO A 214 2.86 -56.27 6.92
N LEU A 215 3.58 -55.53 6.07
CA LEU A 215 4.95 -55.81 5.66
C LEU A 215 5.91 -54.97 6.51
N LYS A 216 6.71 -55.61 7.37
CA LYS A 216 7.73 -54.94 8.17
C LYS A 216 8.94 -54.62 7.30
N TRP A 217 9.27 -53.35 7.16
CA TRP A 217 10.40 -52.82 6.41
C TRP A 217 11.53 -52.41 7.37
N HIS A 218 12.75 -52.91 7.13
CA HIS A 218 13.95 -52.59 7.90
C HIS A 218 15.00 -52.05 6.93
N ALA A 219 15.48 -50.81 7.10
CA ALA A 219 16.48 -50.22 6.21
C ALA A 219 17.25 -49.08 6.89
N ASN A 220 18.44 -48.75 6.37
CA ASN A 220 19.14 -47.53 6.79
C ASN A 220 18.34 -46.29 6.35
N ASP A 221 18.27 -45.26 7.21
CA ASP A 221 17.65 -44.01 6.80
C ASP A 221 18.46 -43.37 5.65
N SER A 222 17.73 -42.98 4.61
CA SER A 222 18.23 -42.44 3.35
C SER A 222 17.58 -41.11 2.98
N ARG A 223 16.68 -40.60 3.84
CA ARG A 223 16.13 -39.25 3.74
C ARG A 223 17.28 -38.24 3.85
N GLY A 224 17.25 -37.21 3.02
CA GLY A 224 18.35 -36.22 2.91
C GLY A 224 19.56 -36.67 2.07
N VAL A 225 19.67 -37.93 1.65
CA VAL A 225 20.77 -38.37 0.76
C VAL A 225 20.41 -38.08 -0.71
N PRO A 226 21.21 -37.29 -1.46
CA PRO A 226 20.92 -36.98 -2.86
C PRO A 226 21.15 -38.21 -3.76
N HIS A 227 20.11 -38.60 -4.49
CA HIS A 227 20.14 -39.69 -5.46
C HIS A 227 20.08 -39.12 -6.89
N LYS A 228 20.93 -39.63 -7.78
CA LYS A 228 21.01 -39.22 -9.21
C LYS A 228 20.28 -40.21 -10.13
N LYS A 229 20.26 -41.50 -9.79
CA LYS A 229 19.51 -42.52 -10.53
C LYS A 229 18.03 -42.43 -10.19
N LYS A 230 17.21 -42.42 -11.24
CA LYS A 230 15.74 -42.51 -11.12
C LYS A 230 15.34 -43.96 -10.83
N ARG A 231 14.22 -44.15 -10.13
CA ARG A 231 13.62 -45.48 -10.00
C ARG A 231 13.31 -46.04 -11.40
N PRO A 232 13.64 -47.30 -11.70
CA PRO A 232 13.30 -47.90 -12.98
C PRO A 232 11.78 -48.11 -13.08
N LEU A 233 11.18 -47.72 -14.21
CA LEU A 233 9.84 -48.17 -14.58
C LEU A 233 9.90 -49.66 -14.94
N SER A 234 9.47 -50.52 -14.03
CA SER A 234 9.39 -51.97 -14.22
C SER A 234 8.23 -52.35 -15.15
N TYR A 235 8.51 -53.22 -16.12
CA TYR A 235 7.57 -54.02 -16.94
C TYR A 235 6.09 -53.59 -16.93
N SER A 236 5.28 -54.06 -15.96
CA SER A 236 3.84 -53.81 -15.88
C SER A 236 3.47 -52.32 -15.84
N LEU A 237 4.22 -51.53 -15.06
CA LEU A 237 4.08 -50.08 -15.02
C LEU A 237 4.55 -49.41 -16.32
N ARG A 238 5.62 -49.95 -16.92
CA ARG A 238 6.18 -49.49 -18.20
C ARG A 238 5.23 -49.73 -19.38
N GLU A 239 4.45 -50.80 -19.35
CA GLU A 239 3.42 -51.11 -20.36
C GLU A 239 2.23 -50.15 -20.24
N LYS A 240 1.70 -49.95 -19.03
CA LYS A 240 0.64 -48.95 -18.75
C LYS A 240 1.05 -47.54 -19.21
N VAL A 241 2.22 -47.08 -18.78
CA VAL A 241 2.76 -45.78 -19.22
C VAL A 241 3.07 -45.77 -20.72
N GLY A 242 3.52 -46.90 -21.28
CA GLY A 242 3.75 -47.06 -22.71
C GLY A 242 2.49 -46.83 -23.55
N GLY A 243 1.33 -47.32 -23.10
CA GLY A 243 0.04 -47.05 -23.73
C GLY A 243 -0.33 -45.57 -23.72
N ILE A 244 -0.20 -44.89 -22.57
CA ILE A 244 -0.45 -43.44 -22.43
C ILE A 244 0.46 -42.64 -23.37
N LEU A 245 1.74 -43.04 -23.48
CA LEU A 245 2.73 -42.38 -24.33
C LEU A 245 2.51 -42.58 -25.84
N GLN A 246 1.57 -43.42 -26.29
CA GLN A 246 1.21 -43.50 -27.70
C GLN A 246 0.51 -42.22 -28.20
N GLY A 247 -0.17 -41.48 -27.30
CA GLY A 247 -0.82 -40.19 -27.62
C GLY A 247 -0.06 -38.95 -27.15
N GLN A 248 1.00 -39.08 -26.35
CA GLN A 248 1.66 -37.94 -25.69
C GLN A 248 3.18 -38.10 -25.59
N SER A 249 3.94 -37.01 -25.77
CA SER A 249 5.39 -37.05 -25.60
C SER A 249 5.79 -37.38 -24.15
N ALA A 250 6.88 -38.13 -23.97
CA ALA A 250 7.43 -38.45 -22.65
C ALA A 250 7.86 -37.22 -21.84
N SER A 251 8.03 -36.05 -22.46
CA SER A 251 8.23 -34.80 -21.71
C SER A 251 6.93 -34.20 -21.20
N ALA A 252 5.83 -34.30 -21.96
CA ALA A 252 4.54 -33.78 -21.54
C ALA A 252 3.88 -34.70 -20.51
N PHE A 253 3.97 -36.03 -20.66
CA PHE A 253 3.53 -36.99 -19.64
C PHE A 253 4.22 -36.72 -18.29
N ARG A 254 5.55 -36.56 -18.27
CA ARG A 254 6.29 -36.23 -17.03
C ARG A 254 5.93 -34.86 -16.44
N LYS A 255 5.51 -33.89 -17.26
CA LYS A 255 5.00 -32.59 -16.78
C LYS A 255 3.63 -32.76 -16.14
N ASN A 256 2.72 -33.49 -16.78
CA ASN A 256 1.37 -33.75 -16.26
C ASN A 256 1.41 -34.59 -14.98
N GLU A 257 2.24 -35.63 -14.93
CA GLU A 257 2.49 -36.42 -13.71
C GLU A 257 3.09 -35.55 -12.59
N ALA A 258 4.10 -34.72 -12.89
CA ALA A 258 4.64 -33.78 -11.90
C ALA A 258 3.56 -32.80 -11.39
N PHE A 259 2.75 -32.24 -12.29
CA PHE A 259 1.63 -31.36 -11.97
C PHE A 259 0.56 -32.07 -11.10
N SER A 260 0.29 -33.35 -11.35
CA SER A 260 -0.66 -34.15 -10.58
C SER A 260 -0.12 -34.63 -9.23
N LEU A 261 1.21 -34.71 -9.07
CA LEU A 261 1.87 -35.23 -7.86
C LEU A 261 2.47 -34.12 -6.97
N MET A 262 2.59 -32.90 -7.47
CA MET A 262 3.07 -31.73 -6.75
C MET A 262 1.89 -30.86 -6.33
N GLU A 263 1.70 -30.66 -5.03
CA GLU A 263 0.80 -29.62 -4.56
C GLU A 263 1.36 -28.25 -5.00
N HIS A 264 0.56 -27.46 -5.72
CA HIS A 264 0.96 -26.13 -6.15
C HIS A 264 1.39 -25.29 -4.94
N ALA A 265 2.57 -24.67 -5.01
CA ALA A 265 3.15 -23.94 -3.89
C ALA A 265 2.21 -22.84 -3.35
N GLN A 266 1.53 -22.10 -4.23
CA GLN A 266 0.47 -21.14 -3.87
C GLN A 266 -0.64 -21.79 -3.02
N MET A 267 -1.17 -22.93 -3.48
CA MET A 267 -2.28 -23.64 -2.84
C MET A 267 -1.87 -24.22 -1.47
N HIS A 268 -0.67 -24.81 -1.39
CA HIS A 268 -0.11 -25.28 -0.12
C HIS A 268 0.02 -24.14 0.89
N ILE A 269 0.66 -23.03 0.49
CA ILE A 269 0.84 -21.86 1.35
C ILE A 269 -0.53 -21.31 1.80
N PHE A 270 -1.48 -21.13 0.88
CA PHE A 270 -2.81 -20.61 1.20
C PHE A 270 -3.58 -21.51 2.17
N ARG A 271 -3.58 -22.84 1.94
CA ARG A 271 -4.18 -23.83 2.86
C ARG A 271 -3.55 -23.77 4.26
N THR A 272 -2.24 -23.61 4.35
CA THR A 272 -1.55 -23.44 5.62
C THR A 272 -1.91 -22.12 6.28
N MET A 273 -1.93 -21.01 5.53
CA MET A 273 -2.29 -19.68 6.05
C MET A 273 -3.72 -19.64 6.61
N CYS A 274 -4.72 -20.14 5.88
CA CYS A 274 -6.11 -20.18 6.35
C CYS A 274 -6.35 -21.12 7.55
N LYS A 275 -5.41 -22.04 7.85
CA LYS A 275 -5.46 -22.87 9.07
C LYS A 275 -4.74 -22.23 10.26
N GLU A 276 -3.67 -21.48 9.99
CA GLU A 276 -2.83 -20.85 11.00
C GLU A 276 -3.36 -19.45 11.42
N ASN A 277 -4.00 -18.70 10.52
CA ASN A 277 -4.31 -17.28 10.69
C ASN A 277 -5.64 -16.84 10.05
N TYR A 278 -6.24 -15.76 10.59
CA TYR A 278 -7.29 -15.01 9.91
C TYR A 278 -6.73 -14.47 8.58
N THR A 279 -7.32 -14.90 7.47
CA THR A 279 -6.75 -14.65 6.13
C THR A 279 -7.66 -13.76 5.32
N VAL A 280 -7.13 -12.57 4.98
CA VAL A 280 -7.78 -11.56 4.14
C VAL A 280 -7.27 -11.67 2.70
N LEU A 281 -8.18 -11.88 1.75
CA LEU A 281 -7.91 -11.90 0.32
C LEU A 281 -8.32 -10.55 -0.30
N ALA A 282 -7.40 -9.85 -0.97
CA ALA A 282 -7.81 -8.76 -1.87
C ALA A 282 -7.98 -9.29 -3.28
N ILE A 283 -9.04 -8.89 -3.98
CA ILE A 283 -9.29 -9.20 -5.39
C ILE A 283 -9.45 -7.89 -6.16
N ASP A 284 -8.73 -7.75 -7.27
CA ASP A 284 -8.82 -6.62 -8.20
C ASP A 284 -8.39 -7.07 -9.62
N ALA A 285 -8.57 -6.19 -10.61
CA ALA A 285 -8.30 -6.44 -12.02
C ALA A 285 -7.46 -5.34 -12.69
N SER A 286 -6.51 -5.71 -13.56
CA SER A 286 -5.73 -4.71 -14.32
C SER A 286 -5.59 -5.01 -15.82
N GLY A 287 -6.33 -4.27 -16.63
CA GLY A 287 -6.28 -4.26 -18.12
C GLY A 287 -5.05 -3.55 -18.71
N SER A 288 -3.99 -3.34 -17.92
CA SER A 288 -2.83 -2.51 -18.30
C SER A 288 -1.54 -3.30 -18.58
N LEU A 289 -1.53 -4.60 -18.30
CA LEU A 289 -0.35 -5.48 -18.33
C LEU A 289 -0.14 -6.18 -19.70
N VAL A 290 -1.23 -6.46 -20.41
CA VAL A 290 -1.24 -7.26 -21.65
C VAL A 290 -1.59 -6.39 -22.86
N LEU A 291 -0.99 -6.67 -24.02
CA LEU A 291 -1.33 -6.06 -25.30
C LEU A 291 -2.72 -6.54 -25.74
N ARG A 292 -3.58 -5.58 -26.10
CA ARG A 292 -4.87 -5.87 -26.74
C ARG A 292 -4.61 -6.70 -28.03
N PRO A 293 -5.28 -7.84 -28.24
CA PRO A 293 -5.15 -8.62 -29.47
C PRO A 293 -5.79 -7.86 -30.64
N SER A 294 -5.19 -7.97 -31.83
CA SER A 294 -5.77 -7.45 -33.07
C SER A 294 -6.72 -8.50 -33.64
N MET A 295 -8.03 -8.32 -33.50
CA MET A 295 -9.01 -9.25 -34.07
C MET A 295 -9.28 -8.94 -35.55
N PRO A 296 -9.64 -9.94 -36.38
CA PRO A 296 -10.04 -9.71 -37.78
C PRO A 296 -11.27 -8.80 -37.94
N SER A 297 -12.10 -8.67 -36.89
CA SER A 297 -13.26 -7.78 -36.84
C SER A 297 -12.92 -6.31 -36.54
N GLY A 298 -11.65 -5.96 -36.36
CA GLY A 298 -11.21 -4.60 -36.00
C GLY A 298 -11.35 -4.25 -34.51
N SER A 299 -12.16 -4.99 -33.74
CA SER A 299 -12.22 -4.84 -32.28
C SER A 299 -10.91 -5.29 -31.63
N THR A 300 -10.43 -4.51 -30.65
CA THR A 300 -9.26 -4.85 -29.83
C THR A 300 -9.69 -4.88 -28.36
N PRO A 301 -10.25 -5.99 -27.86
CA PRO A 301 -10.71 -6.05 -26.48
C PRO A 301 -9.52 -5.89 -25.51
N HIS A 302 -9.76 -5.28 -24.35
CA HIS A 302 -8.82 -5.36 -23.25
C HIS A 302 -8.69 -6.81 -22.77
N ILE A 303 -7.51 -7.16 -22.24
CA ILE A 303 -7.32 -8.39 -21.46
C ILE A 303 -6.93 -7.93 -20.06
N PHE A 304 -7.80 -8.20 -19.09
CA PHE A 304 -7.60 -7.92 -17.68
C PHE A 304 -6.92 -9.13 -17.03
N LEU A 305 -5.91 -8.84 -16.21
CA LEU A 305 -5.45 -9.77 -15.19
C LEU A 305 -6.28 -9.54 -13.94
N TYR A 306 -7.17 -10.47 -13.61
CA TYR A 306 -7.78 -10.59 -12.29
C TYR A 306 -6.79 -11.32 -11.38
N GLU A 307 -6.57 -10.81 -10.18
CA GLU A 307 -5.58 -11.34 -9.24
C GLU A 307 -6.11 -11.29 -7.81
N GLY A 308 -6.02 -12.43 -7.11
CA GLY A 308 -6.34 -12.57 -5.69
C GLY A 308 -5.06 -12.64 -4.86
N VAL A 309 -4.82 -11.68 -3.98
CA VAL A 309 -3.58 -11.51 -3.21
C VAL A 309 -3.83 -11.57 -1.70
N ILE A 310 -2.99 -12.32 -0.99
CA ILE A 310 -2.97 -12.39 0.49
C ILE A 310 -1.67 -11.77 1.04
N SER A 311 -1.67 -11.45 2.33
CA SER A 311 -0.43 -11.25 3.09
C SER A 311 0.07 -12.60 3.59
N ALA A 312 1.33 -12.93 3.34
CA ALA A 312 1.96 -14.20 3.72
C ALA A 312 3.19 -13.94 4.62
N GLY A 313 2.94 -13.38 5.80
CA GLY A 313 4.00 -12.83 6.65
C GLY A 313 4.36 -11.41 6.23
N THR A 314 5.65 -11.14 6.00
CA THR A 314 6.18 -9.87 5.51
C THR A 314 5.93 -9.64 4.02
N GLU A 315 5.73 -10.70 3.25
CA GLU A 315 5.57 -10.67 1.80
C GLU A 315 4.10 -10.77 1.35
N GLN A 316 3.83 -10.28 0.14
CA GLN A 316 2.53 -10.41 -0.54
C GLN A 316 2.58 -11.61 -1.49
N LEU A 317 1.55 -12.45 -1.46
CA LEU A 317 1.48 -13.63 -2.32
C LEU A 317 0.18 -13.63 -3.13
N PRO A 318 0.24 -13.54 -4.47
CA PRO A 318 -0.93 -13.79 -5.29
C PRO A 318 -1.22 -15.30 -5.35
N ILE A 319 -2.43 -15.70 -4.97
CA ILE A 319 -2.84 -17.11 -4.79
C ILE A 319 -3.72 -17.64 -5.93
N MET A 320 -4.38 -16.75 -6.67
CA MET A 320 -5.25 -17.08 -7.78
C MET A 320 -5.18 -15.97 -8.83
N GLN A 321 -5.18 -16.34 -10.11
CA GLN A 321 -5.12 -15.40 -11.23
C GLN A 321 -6.00 -15.85 -12.38
N MET A 322 -6.57 -14.89 -13.12
CA MET A 322 -7.24 -15.13 -14.40
C MET A 322 -6.88 -14.03 -15.40
N LEU A 323 -6.60 -14.42 -16.65
CA LEU A 323 -6.53 -13.49 -17.77
C LEU A 323 -7.82 -13.62 -18.58
N SER A 324 -8.63 -12.56 -18.62
CA SER A 324 -9.90 -12.56 -19.34
C SER A 324 -10.12 -11.26 -20.11
N ALA A 325 -10.73 -11.38 -21.29
CA ALA A 325 -11.29 -10.26 -22.05
C ALA A 325 -12.77 -10.00 -21.74
N ARG A 326 -13.44 -10.98 -21.12
CA ARG A 326 -14.78 -10.86 -20.54
C ARG A 326 -14.67 -10.42 -19.09
N GLN A 327 -15.57 -9.55 -18.65
CA GLN A 327 -15.52 -8.96 -17.31
C GLN A 327 -16.78 -9.25 -16.47
N ASP A 328 -17.72 -10.03 -17.02
CA ASP A 328 -18.99 -10.32 -16.38
C ASP A 328 -18.85 -11.15 -15.09
N ALA A 329 -19.80 -10.94 -14.15
CA ALA A 329 -19.88 -11.70 -12.91
C ALA A 329 -19.90 -13.23 -13.14
N GLY A 330 -20.41 -13.70 -14.29
CA GLY A 330 -20.43 -15.11 -14.67
C GLY A 330 -19.05 -15.72 -14.89
N ILE A 331 -18.16 -15.05 -15.63
CA ILE A 331 -16.79 -15.53 -15.83
C ILE A 331 -15.92 -15.41 -14.56
N ILE A 332 -16.12 -14.35 -13.77
CA ILE A 332 -15.44 -14.17 -12.48
C ILE A 332 -15.89 -15.26 -11.49
N LYS A 333 -17.20 -15.55 -11.43
CA LYS A 333 -17.75 -16.68 -10.66
C LYS A 333 -17.12 -18.00 -11.08
N PHE A 334 -17.05 -18.29 -12.39
CA PHE A 334 -16.47 -19.53 -12.89
C PHE A 334 -15.00 -19.70 -12.46
N TRP A 335 -14.22 -18.61 -12.45
CA TRP A 335 -12.84 -18.60 -11.98
C TRP A 335 -12.71 -18.90 -10.48
N ILE A 336 -13.54 -18.26 -9.64
CA ILE A 336 -13.55 -18.52 -8.19
C ILE A 336 -14.05 -19.95 -7.89
N ASP A 337 -15.08 -20.42 -8.58
CA ASP A 337 -15.54 -21.81 -8.49
C ASP A 337 -14.44 -22.80 -8.86
N GLU A 338 -13.63 -22.52 -9.89
CA GLU A 338 -12.51 -23.39 -10.26
C GLU A 338 -11.43 -23.40 -9.18
N PHE A 339 -11.11 -22.25 -8.60
CA PHE A 339 -10.19 -22.16 -7.47
C PHE A 339 -10.66 -23.01 -6.27
N LEU A 340 -11.96 -22.95 -5.95
CA LEU A 340 -12.57 -23.82 -4.93
C LEU A 340 -12.57 -25.31 -5.33
N ARG A 341 -12.83 -25.65 -6.60
CA ARG A 341 -12.77 -27.05 -7.10
C ARG A 341 -11.38 -27.67 -6.98
N GLN A 342 -10.31 -26.87 -7.07
CA GLN A 342 -8.93 -27.31 -6.78
C GLN A 342 -8.67 -27.54 -5.26
N GLY A 343 -9.70 -27.42 -4.42
CA GLY A 343 -9.66 -27.62 -2.98
C GLY A 343 -9.05 -26.43 -2.22
N ALA A 344 -9.23 -25.20 -2.71
CA ALA A 344 -8.91 -24.01 -1.96
C ALA A 344 -9.88 -23.84 -0.77
N PRO A 345 -9.42 -23.44 0.42
CA PRO A 345 -10.30 -22.98 1.49
C PRO A 345 -10.96 -21.64 1.09
N ILE A 346 -12.14 -21.38 1.64
CA ILE A 346 -12.77 -20.05 1.56
C ILE A 346 -11.97 -19.08 2.46
N PRO A 347 -11.60 -17.87 1.99
CA PRO A 347 -10.95 -16.86 2.82
C PRO A 347 -11.91 -16.31 3.88
N HIS A 348 -11.37 -15.90 5.04
CA HIS A 348 -12.18 -15.38 6.15
C HIS A 348 -12.79 -14.02 5.80
N GLU A 349 -12.03 -13.18 5.11
CA GLU A 349 -12.42 -11.86 4.62
C GLU A 349 -11.97 -11.71 3.17
N THR A 350 -12.83 -11.14 2.33
CA THR A 350 -12.53 -10.78 0.93
C THR A 350 -12.75 -9.29 0.75
N VAL A 351 -11.72 -8.57 0.30
CA VAL A 351 -11.77 -7.14 0.01
C VAL A 351 -11.69 -6.93 -1.50
N THR A 352 -12.55 -6.07 -2.03
CA THR A 352 -12.60 -5.66 -3.43
C THR A 352 -12.88 -4.16 -3.51
N ASP A 353 -12.73 -3.59 -4.70
CA ASP A 353 -13.27 -2.27 -5.01
C ASP A 353 -14.79 -2.36 -5.27
N HIS A 354 -15.45 -1.25 -5.61
CA HIS A 354 -16.89 -1.18 -5.91
C HIS A 354 -17.29 -1.87 -7.25
N SER A 355 -16.53 -2.87 -7.69
CA SER A 355 -16.84 -3.70 -8.86
C SER A 355 -18.05 -4.60 -8.55
N LYS A 356 -19.23 -4.21 -9.03
CA LYS A 356 -20.47 -5.01 -8.92
C LYS A 356 -20.26 -6.45 -9.44
N ALA A 357 -19.45 -6.62 -10.49
CA ALA A 357 -19.15 -7.93 -11.07
C ALA A 357 -18.36 -8.84 -10.12
N ILE A 358 -17.32 -8.31 -9.46
CA ILE A 358 -16.53 -9.04 -8.46
C ILE A 358 -17.37 -9.29 -7.20
N ILE A 359 -18.10 -8.28 -6.71
CA ILE A 359 -19.02 -8.36 -5.56
C ILE A 359 -20.01 -9.52 -5.74
N ASN A 360 -20.75 -9.54 -6.85
CA ASN A 360 -21.73 -10.58 -7.15
C ASN A 360 -21.09 -11.97 -7.26
N ALA A 361 -19.92 -12.07 -7.92
CA ALA A 361 -19.19 -13.33 -8.02
C ALA A 361 -18.71 -13.86 -6.65
N VAL A 362 -18.15 -13.00 -5.81
CA VAL A 362 -17.64 -13.35 -4.47
C VAL A 362 -18.78 -13.75 -3.52
N VAL A 363 -19.90 -13.01 -3.52
CA VAL A 363 -21.07 -13.36 -2.70
C VAL A 363 -21.59 -14.78 -3.01
N VAL A 364 -21.72 -15.11 -4.28
CA VAL A 364 -22.29 -16.42 -4.68
C VAL A 364 -21.31 -17.58 -4.46
N THR A 365 -20.00 -17.32 -4.49
CA THR A 365 -18.96 -18.35 -4.35
C THR A 365 -18.42 -18.47 -2.93
N PHE A 366 -17.67 -17.47 -2.46
CA PHE A 366 -17.09 -17.43 -1.12
C PHE A 366 -18.12 -17.08 -0.04
N GLY A 367 -19.10 -16.21 -0.33
CA GLY A 367 -20.18 -15.91 0.63
C GLY A 367 -21.10 -17.11 0.86
N GLY A 368 -21.37 -17.88 -0.20
CA GLY A 368 -22.29 -19.02 -0.18
C GLY A 368 -23.77 -18.63 -0.21
N SER A 369 -24.08 -17.39 -0.59
CA SER A 369 -25.44 -16.87 -0.76
C SER A 369 -25.93 -17.05 -2.20
N SER A 370 -27.24 -17.02 -2.41
CA SER A 370 -27.86 -17.08 -3.74
C SER A 370 -27.69 -15.79 -4.56
N SER A 371 -27.52 -14.65 -3.88
CA SER A 371 -27.41 -13.30 -4.48
C SER A 371 -26.86 -12.30 -3.46
N LEU A 372 -26.48 -11.09 -3.90
CA LEU A 372 -26.14 -9.97 -3.03
C LEU A 372 -27.29 -9.61 -2.06
N LYS A 373 -28.55 -9.73 -2.51
CA LYS A 373 -29.75 -9.56 -1.69
C LYS A 373 -29.78 -10.52 -0.50
N ASP A 374 -29.57 -11.81 -0.76
CA ASP A 374 -29.58 -12.88 0.25
C ASP A 374 -28.39 -12.74 1.23
N TYR A 375 -27.22 -12.32 0.75
CA TYR A 375 -26.09 -11.98 1.61
C TYR A 375 -26.43 -10.84 2.58
N PHE A 376 -27.05 -9.77 2.07
CA PHE A 376 -27.50 -8.65 2.89
C PHE A 376 -28.62 -9.02 3.87
N GLU A 377 -29.60 -9.83 3.45
CA GLU A 377 -30.67 -10.34 4.33
C GLU A 377 -30.09 -11.12 5.52
N ARG A 378 -29.15 -12.05 5.28
CA ARG A 378 -28.47 -12.81 6.34
C ARG A 378 -27.67 -11.92 7.28
N CYS A 379 -26.83 -11.04 6.74
CA CYS A 379 -25.99 -10.16 7.56
C CYS A 379 -26.84 -9.20 8.41
N PHE A 380 -27.90 -8.62 7.83
CA PHE A 380 -28.78 -7.72 8.55
C PHE A 380 -29.59 -8.45 9.64
N PHE A 381 -30.15 -9.63 9.33
CA PHE A 381 -30.86 -10.46 10.31
C PHE A 381 -29.99 -10.76 11.54
N ILE A 382 -28.73 -11.15 11.32
CA ILE A 382 -27.78 -11.45 12.42
C ILE A 382 -27.48 -10.21 13.28
N LEU A 383 -27.42 -9.01 12.68
CA LEU A 383 -27.23 -7.76 13.43
C LEU A 383 -28.48 -7.30 14.20
N THR A 384 -29.69 -7.68 13.76
CA THR A 384 -30.95 -7.30 14.41
C THR A 384 -31.50 -8.33 15.40
N SER A 385 -31.05 -9.59 15.31
CA SER A 385 -31.54 -10.69 16.14
C SER A 385 -30.89 -10.68 17.52
N THR A 386 -31.57 -10.11 18.51
CA THR A 386 -31.13 -10.08 19.91
C THR A 386 -31.24 -11.45 20.58
N ASP A 387 -30.10 -12.14 20.78
CA ASP A 387 -29.76 -13.12 21.84
C ASP A 387 -30.79 -14.15 22.35
N SER A 388 -31.87 -14.47 21.61
CA SER A 388 -32.87 -15.45 22.08
C SER A 388 -33.54 -16.28 20.99
N ILE A 389 -33.57 -15.82 19.73
CA ILE A 389 -34.05 -16.60 18.59
C ILE A 389 -33.18 -16.27 17.37
N VAL A 390 -32.00 -16.88 17.28
CA VAL A 390 -31.36 -17.06 15.97
C VAL A 390 -32.12 -18.19 15.29
N ASP A 391 -32.78 -17.91 14.16
CA ASP A 391 -33.36 -18.95 13.33
C ASP A 391 -32.23 -19.92 12.91
N PRO A 392 -32.28 -21.21 13.26
CA PRO A 392 -31.21 -22.16 12.94
C PRO A 392 -30.97 -22.36 11.44
N GLU A 393 -31.88 -21.90 10.57
CA GLU A 393 -31.66 -21.91 9.11
C GLU A 393 -30.83 -20.72 8.61
N VAL A 394 -30.72 -19.61 9.35
CA VAL A 394 -30.01 -18.39 8.91
C VAL A 394 -28.52 -18.49 9.23
N VAL A 395 -27.79 -19.16 8.34
CA VAL A 395 -26.33 -19.33 8.42
C VAL A 395 -25.60 -18.06 7.96
N LEU A 396 -24.69 -17.56 8.81
CA LEU A 396 -23.73 -16.49 8.51
C LEU A 396 -22.97 -16.79 7.19
N PRO A 397 -22.79 -15.81 6.28
CA PRO A 397 -21.98 -16.01 5.08
C PRO A 397 -20.56 -16.48 5.41
N LYS A 398 -19.96 -17.29 4.53
CA LYS A 398 -18.69 -17.97 4.82
C LYS A 398 -17.43 -17.10 4.65
N THR A 399 -17.59 -15.89 4.10
CA THR A 399 -16.54 -14.87 4.00
C THR A 399 -17.14 -13.50 4.36
N TYR A 400 -16.36 -12.64 5.00
CA TYR A 400 -16.70 -11.23 5.16
C TYR A 400 -16.34 -10.47 3.87
N LEU A 401 -17.33 -10.12 3.05
CA LEU A 401 -17.11 -9.23 1.91
C LEU A 401 -17.02 -7.77 2.35
N ARG A 402 -15.98 -7.06 1.91
CA ARG A 402 -15.73 -5.65 2.21
C ARG A 402 -15.32 -4.86 0.97
N LEU A 403 -15.58 -3.55 1.00
CA LEU A 403 -15.09 -2.59 0.01
C LEU A 403 -13.92 -1.79 0.58
N ASP A 404 -12.87 -1.52 -0.21
CA ASP A 404 -11.77 -0.64 0.22
C ASP A 404 -12.27 0.83 0.36
N PRO A 405 -12.19 1.46 1.56
CA PRO A 405 -12.57 2.85 1.74
C PRO A 405 -11.80 3.84 0.85
N ALA A 406 -10.58 3.54 0.42
CA ALA A 406 -9.80 4.39 -0.49
C ALA A 406 -10.52 4.62 -1.82
N HIS A 407 -11.21 3.60 -2.34
CA HIS A 407 -11.97 3.69 -3.58
C HIS A 407 -13.31 4.40 -3.35
N LEU A 408 -13.97 4.16 -2.20
CA LEU A 408 -15.14 4.91 -1.76
C LEU A 408 -14.83 6.42 -1.61
N PHE A 409 -13.77 6.78 -0.89
CA PHE A 409 -13.33 8.18 -0.74
C PHE A 409 -12.87 8.77 -2.07
N GLY A 410 -12.21 7.97 -2.93
CA GLY A 410 -11.81 8.38 -4.28
C GLY A 410 -13.00 8.79 -5.14
N GLY A 411 -14.07 7.99 -5.13
CA GLY A 411 -15.35 8.29 -5.76
C GLY A 411 -16.05 9.50 -5.13
N ALA A 412 -16.21 9.49 -3.80
CA ALA A 412 -16.85 10.59 -3.07
C ALA A 412 -16.11 11.93 -3.24
N ALA A 413 -14.79 11.90 -3.39
CA ALA A 413 -13.99 13.08 -3.65
C ALA A 413 -14.21 13.69 -5.05
N LYS A 414 -14.76 12.92 -5.99
CA LYS A 414 -14.98 13.29 -7.39
C LYS A 414 -16.43 13.66 -7.73
N TRP A 415 -17.38 13.45 -6.82
CA TRP A 415 -18.80 13.80 -7.00
C TRP A 415 -19.00 15.19 -7.66
N PRO A 416 -19.85 15.30 -8.70
CA PRO A 416 -20.00 16.52 -9.50
C PRO A 416 -20.53 17.72 -8.71
N GLU A 417 -21.19 17.49 -7.59
CA GLU A 417 -21.69 18.51 -6.65
C GLU A 417 -20.54 19.38 -6.10
N TRP A 418 -19.29 18.89 -6.08
CA TRP A 418 -18.10 19.65 -5.71
C TRP A 418 -17.59 20.62 -6.79
N LYS A 419 -18.21 20.68 -7.99
CA LYS A 419 -17.82 21.61 -9.07
C LYS A 419 -18.05 23.09 -8.70
N ASN A 420 -19.02 23.39 -7.82
CA ASN A 420 -19.26 24.75 -7.31
C ASN A 420 -18.24 25.13 -6.22
N LYS A 421 -17.77 26.38 -6.22
CA LYS A 421 -16.83 26.90 -5.20
C LYS A 421 -17.37 26.90 -3.78
N LEU A 422 -18.69 27.03 -3.61
CA LEU A 422 -19.35 26.99 -2.30
C LEU A 422 -19.25 25.59 -1.71
N THR A 423 -19.78 24.60 -2.43
CA THR A 423 -19.76 23.18 -2.05
C THR A 423 -18.34 22.62 -1.97
N LYS A 424 -17.40 23.02 -2.85
CA LYS A 424 -15.98 22.59 -2.78
C LYS A 424 -15.29 22.93 -1.44
N ARG A 425 -15.78 23.92 -0.68
CA ARG A 425 -15.26 24.20 0.68
C ARG A 425 -15.79 23.25 1.75
N LEU A 426 -16.96 22.67 1.50
CA LEU A 426 -17.63 21.72 2.40
C LEU A 426 -17.23 20.27 2.09
N LYS A 427 -16.63 20.00 0.93
CA LYS A 427 -16.06 18.70 0.56
C LYS A 427 -15.24 18.04 1.68
N PRO A 428 -14.26 18.71 2.33
CA PRO A 428 -13.47 18.05 3.39
C PRO A 428 -14.32 17.62 4.58
N PHE A 429 -15.27 18.47 5.01
CA PHE A 429 -16.21 18.15 6.09
C PHE A 429 -17.07 16.94 5.73
N TYR A 430 -17.64 16.89 4.51
CA TYR A 430 -18.46 15.74 4.10
C TYR A 430 -17.66 14.46 3.88
N LEU A 431 -16.40 14.53 3.41
CA LEU A 431 -15.51 13.37 3.38
C LEU A 431 -15.17 12.89 4.80
N GLN A 432 -15.01 13.80 5.77
CA GLN A 432 -14.83 13.44 7.19
C GLN A 432 -16.09 12.81 7.79
N CYS A 433 -17.28 13.31 7.45
CA CYS A 433 -18.56 12.66 7.79
C CYS A 433 -18.68 11.24 7.20
N LEU A 434 -18.23 11.03 5.95
CA LEU A 434 -18.14 9.70 5.36
C LEU A 434 -17.11 8.82 6.09
N GLY A 435 -16.00 9.41 6.54
CA GLY A 435 -15.01 8.73 7.38
C GLY A 435 -15.55 8.28 8.73
N LEU A 436 -16.41 9.08 9.37
CA LEU A 436 -17.15 8.63 10.55
C LEU A 436 -18.02 7.41 10.25
N LEU A 437 -18.81 7.47 9.16
CA LEU A 437 -19.72 6.37 8.78
C LEU A 437 -18.96 5.06 8.48
N VAL A 438 -17.82 5.13 7.78
CA VAL A 438 -16.95 3.96 7.51
C VAL A 438 -16.48 3.30 8.82
N LEU A 439 -16.26 4.08 9.88
CA LEU A 439 -15.77 3.62 11.18
C LEU A 439 -16.87 3.15 12.14
N GLU A 440 -18.15 3.25 11.78
CA GLU A 440 -19.25 2.80 12.62
C GLU A 440 -19.24 1.29 12.80
N THR A 441 -19.23 0.83 14.05
CA THR A 441 -19.27 -0.60 14.41
C THR A 441 -20.65 -1.08 14.82
N THR A 442 -21.66 -0.19 14.89
CA THR A 442 -23.03 -0.56 15.32
C THR A 442 -24.10 0.01 14.39
N LEU A 443 -25.22 -0.71 14.25
CA LEU A 443 -26.39 -0.24 13.49
C LEU A 443 -27.02 1.03 14.07
N GLU A 444 -26.92 1.23 15.39
CA GLU A 444 -27.45 2.42 16.05
C GLU A 444 -26.55 3.64 15.84
N GLY A 445 -25.23 3.49 16.05
CA GLY A 445 -24.24 4.54 15.76
C GLY A 445 -24.27 4.97 14.29
N PHE A 446 -24.34 4.02 13.35
CA PHE A 446 -24.50 4.34 11.93
C PHE A 446 -25.78 5.13 11.64
N LYS A 447 -26.93 4.70 12.18
CA LYS A 447 -28.20 5.39 12.00
C LYS A 447 -28.17 6.81 12.57
N ASP A 448 -27.59 6.99 13.75
CA ASP A 448 -27.39 8.27 14.42
C ASP A 448 -26.53 9.21 13.55
N THR A 449 -25.29 8.80 13.23
CA THR A 449 -24.35 9.57 12.41
C THR A 449 -24.92 9.93 11.05
N PHE A 450 -25.53 8.97 10.34
CA PHE A 450 -26.13 9.22 9.03
C PHE A 450 -27.29 10.23 9.14
N SER A 451 -28.11 10.13 10.20
CA SER A 451 -29.20 11.07 10.45
C SER A 451 -28.67 12.49 10.74
N LYS A 452 -27.59 12.63 11.52
CA LYS A 452 -26.94 13.91 11.81
C LYS A 452 -26.40 14.56 10.54
N VAL A 453 -25.63 13.80 9.74
CA VAL A 453 -25.09 14.25 8.45
C VAL A 453 -26.22 14.69 7.51
N ALA A 454 -27.30 13.92 7.44
CA ALA A 454 -28.44 14.23 6.59
C ALA A 454 -29.22 15.47 7.04
N ARG A 455 -29.42 15.69 8.34
CA ARG A 455 -30.03 16.92 8.86
C ARG A 455 -29.17 18.14 8.49
N VAL A 456 -27.88 18.09 8.78
CA VAL A 456 -26.91 19.19 8.49
C VAL A 456 -26.82 19.49 6.99
N ALA A 457 -26.90 18.49 6.12
CA ALA A 457 -26.89 18.69 4.67
C ALA A 457 -28.21 19.21 4.09
N SER A 458 -29.35 18.84 4.69
CA SER A 458 -30.69 19.04 4.08
C SER A 458 -31.49 20.21 4.64
N HIS A 459 -31.15 20.75 5.81
CA HIS A 459 -31.86 21.91 6.39
C HIS A 459 -31.28 23.22 5.85
N GLN A 460 -32.13 24.07 5.24
CA GLN A 460 -31.72 25.35 4.67
C GLN A 460 -31.37 26.41 5.73
N PHE A 461 -31.97 26.30 6.92
CA PHE A 461 -31.77 27.19 8.05
C PHE A 461 -31.20 26.43 9.24
N THR A 462 -30.49 27.15 10.11
CA THR A 462 -29.87 26.62 11.33
C THR A 462 -30.82 26.81 12.50
N ASN A 463 -31.19 25.73 13.17
CA ASN A 463 -31.87 25.76 14.47
C ASN A 463 -30.98 25.14 15.56
N ASP A 464 -31.44 25.15 16.81
CA ASP A 464 -30.68 24.61 17.96
C ASP A 464 -30.26 23.15 17.75
N LEU A 465 -31.15 22.34 17.18
CA LEU A 465 -30.89 20.93 16.87
C LEU A 465 -29.79 20.79 15.81
N VAL A 466 -29.93 21.44 14.64
CA VAL A 466 -28.89 21.41 13.58
C VAL A 466 -27.55 21.91 14.11
N THR A 467 -27.55 22.90 15.00
CA THR A 467 -26.32 23.39 15.66
C THR A 467 -25.71 22.35 16.59
N GLN A 468 -26.53 21.67 17.39
CA GLN A 468 -26.11 20.59 18.29
C GLN A 468 -25.51 19.41 17.50
N GLU A 469 -26.20 18.95 16.46
CA GLU A 469 -25.75 17.82 15.63
C GLU A 469 -24.47 18.15 14.85
N LEU A 470 -24.34 19.40 14.34
CA LEU A 470 -23.12 19.88 13.71
C LEU A 470 -21.94 19.86 14.68
N ASN A 471 -22.14 20.34 15.92
CA ASN A 471 -21.09 20.36 16.95
C ASN A 471 -20.69 18.95 17.38
N ASP A 472 -21.63 18.01 17.48
CA ASP A 472 -21.33 16.60 17.75
C ASP A 472 -20.51 15.97 16.61
N LEU A 473 -20.93 16.15 15.36
CA LEU A 473 -20.18 15.69 14.18
C LEU A 473 -18.75 16.24 14.18
N ILE A 474 -18.56 17.54 14.42
CA ILE A 474 -17.23 18.17 14.45
C ILE A 474 -16.36 17.56 15.56
N LYS A 475 -16.90 17.41 16.77
CA LYS A 475 -16.20 16.79 17.90
C LYS A 475 -15.81 15.33 17.61
N ARG A 476 -16.65 14.59 16.88
CA ARG A 476 -16.37 13.21 16.48
C ARG A 476 -15.34 13.14 15.35
N ILE A 477 -15.35 14.10 14.41
CA ILE A 477 -14.36 14.24 13.34
C ILE A 477 -12.94 14.44 13.91
N GLU A 478 -12.79 15.14 15.03
CA GLU A 478 -11.51 15.30 15.74
C GLU A 478 -10.91 13.96 16.24
N GLY A 479 -11.74 12.91 16.38
CA GLY A 479 -11.35 11.57 16.81
C GLY A 479 -11.08 10.56 15.69
N ILE A 480 -11.14 10.95 14.41
CA ILE A 480 -10.88 10.03 13.28
C ILE A 480 -9.40 9.59 13.29
N PRO A 481 -9.09 8.28 13.15
CA PRO A 481 -7.73 7.78 13.06
C PRO A 481 -6.91 8.43 11.93
N THR A 482 -5.59 8.49 12.13
CA THR A 482 -4.70 9.17 11.17
C THR A 482 -4.68 8.45 9.83
N GLU A 483 -4.74 7.12 9.85
CA GLU A 483 -4.75 6.23 8.70
C GLU A 483 -5.93 6.53 7.76
N ILE A 484 -7.14 6.67 8.30
CA ILE A 484 -8.34 7.03 7.52
C ILE A 484 -8.21 8.44 6.94
N THR A 485 -7.67 9.36 7.74
CA THR A 485 -7.43 10.74 7.31
C THR A 485 -6.41 10.79 6.15
N GLU A 486 -5.35 9.98 6.19
CA GLU A 486 -4.37 9.84 5.10
C GLU A 486 -4.99 9.25 3.82
N ILE A 487 -5.85 8.23 3.94
CA ILE A 487 -6.58 7.65 2.79
C ILE A 487 -7.47 8.72 2.12
N MET A 488 -8.22 9.49 2.91
CA MET A 488 -9.06 10.57 2.40
C MET A 488 -8.25 11.67 1.70
N GLN A 489 -7.04 12.00 2.21
CA GLN A 489 -6.13 12.95 1.56
C GLN A 489 -5.59 12.39 0.25
N ALA A 490 -5.26 11.10 0.18
CA ALA A 490 -4.82 10.44 -1.05
C ALA A 490 -5.90 10.55 -2.13
N ALA A 491 -7.16 10.26 -1.77
CA ALA A 491 -8.33 10.45 -2.62
C ALA A 491 -8.51 11.91 -3.11
N GLU A 492 -8.28 12.92 -2.27
CA GLU A 492 -8.33 14.33 -2.69
C GLU A 492 -7.22 14.74 -3.67
N THR A 493 -6.02 14.15 -3.58
CA THR A 493 -4.89 14.54 -4.45
C THR A 493 -4.99 14.04 -5.89
N TYR A 494 -6.03 13.27 -6.21
CA TYR A 494 -6.32 12.70 -7.52
C TYR A 494 -7.15 13.68 -8.40
N ASP A 495 -6.53 14.79 -8.85
CA ASP A 495 -7.22 15.85 -9.61
C ASP A 495 -6.87 15.85 -11.12
N SER A 496 -7.90 15.93 -11.98
CA SER A 496 -7.88 16.31 -13.41
C SER A 496 -7.38 15.34 -14.51
N ALA A 497 -7.91 14.12 -14.60
CA ALA A 497 -7.88 13.35 -15.87
C ALA A 497 -9.02 12.33 -16.06
N ASP A 498 -9.38 11.55 -15.03
CA ASP A 498 -10.41 10.50 -15.15
C ASP A 498 -11.81 11.05 -14.82
N GLU A 499 -12.67 11.20 -15.83
CA GLU A 499 -14.09 11.54 -15.68
C GLU A 499 -14.93 10.33 -15.22
N ASP A 500 -14.47 9.12 -15.56
CA ASP A 500 -15.18 7.83 -15.45
C ASP A 500 -15.45 7.38 -13.99
N LEU A 501 -14.70 7.87 -13.01
CA LEU A 501 -14.94 7.57 -11.58
C LEU A 501 -16.20 8.25 -11.00
N ILE A 502 -16.94 8.97 -11.83
CA ILE A 502 -18.27 9.51 -11.54
C ILE A 502 -19.36 8.45 -11.87
N GLU A 503 -19.13 7.57 -12.86
CA GLU A 503 -20.12 6.60 -13.35
C GLU A 503 -20.54 5.57 -12.30
N CYS A 504 -19.65 5.23 -11.35
CA CYS A 504 -19.96 4.32 -10.24
C CYS A 504 -21.16 4.74 -9.35
N PHE A 505 -21.64 5.98 -9.48
CA PHE A 505 -22.77 6.52 -8.72
C PHE A 505 -23.87 7.17 -9.59
N ASP A 506 -23.85 6.99 -10.92
CA ASP A 506 -24.80 7.64 -11.84
C ASP A 506 -25.83 6.65 -12.46
N GLU A 507 -25.72 5.33 -12.23
CA GLU A 507 -26.73 4.35 -12.68
C GLU A 507 -27.97 4.29 -11.74
N GLU A 508 -29.17 4.37 -12.33
CA GLU A 508 -30.45 4.52 -11.60
C GLU A 508 -31.05 3.22 -11.03
N ASP A 509 -30.43 2.04 -11.23
CA ASP A 509 -30.95 0.76 -10.72
C ASP A 509 -30.57 0.56 -9.23
N PRO A 510 -31.53 0.60 -8.28
CA PRO A 510 -31.23 0.49 -6.86
C PRO A 510 -30.78 -0.92 -6.49
N THR A 511 -29.73 -1.05 -5.65
CA THR A 511 -29.22 -2.36 -5.23
C THR A 511 -30.35 -3.27 -4.72
N PRO A 512 -30.47 -4.51 -5.18
CA PRO A 512 -31.51 -5.44 -4.73
C PRO A 512 -31.43 -5.70 -3.23
N MET A 513 -32.30 -5.04 -2.45
CA MET A 513 -32.38 -5.16 -0.99
C MET A 513 -33.48 -6.11 -0.55
N GLY A 514 -33.26 -6.76 0.59
CA GLY A 514 -34.29 -7.49 1.34
C GLY A 514 -35.40 -6.62 1.87
N GLU A 515 -36.53 -7.22 2.26
CA GLU A 515 -37.68 -6.45 2.75
C GLU A 515 -37.34 -5.69 4.04
N ASP A 516 -36.72 -6.35 5.02
CA ASP A 516 -36.31 -5.72 6.29
C ASP A 516 -35.25 -4.63 6.12
N LEU A 517 -34.20 -4.92 5.33
CA LEU A 517 -33.16 -3.94 5.01
C LEU A 517 -33.73 -2.74 4.23
N SER A 518 -34.60 -3.00 3.26
CA SER A 518 -35.31 -1.98 2.50
C SER A 518 -36.19 -1.13 3.43
N ASN A 519 -36.86 -1.74 4.41
CA ASN A 519 -37.66 -1.04 5.42
C ASN A 519 -36.80 -0.19 6.36
N TYR A 520 -35.64 -0.69 6.81
CA TYR A 520 -34.66 0.09 7.58
C TYR A 520 -34.16 1.31 6.79
N VAL A 521 -33.72 1.12 5.54
CA VAL A 521 -33.26 2.20 4.64
C VAL A 521 -34.39 3.20 4.32
N LYS A 522 -35.63 2.73 4.08
CA LYS A 522 -36.82 3.58 3.90
C LYS A 522 -37.13 4.39 5.16
N ASN A 523 -36.96 3.83 6.35
CA ASN A 523 -37.22 4.51 7.62
C ASN A 523 -36.18 5.62 7.88
N ILE A 524 -34.90 5.38 7.57
CA ILE A 524 -33.86 6.42 7.57
C ILE A 524 -34.24 7.54 6.59
N ARG A 525 -34.58 7.20 5.33
CA ARG A 525 -35.02 8.18 4.32
C ARG A 525 -36.22 9.01 4.81
N LYS A 526 -37.26 8.40 5.37
CA LYS A 526 -38.44 9.10 5.92
C LYS A 526 -38.09 10.07 7.06
N ALA A 527 -37.22 9.67 7.98
CA ALA A 527 -36.82 10.52 9.11
C ALA A 527 -36.11 11.83 8.65
N ILE A 528 -35.38 11.77 7.54
CA ILE A 528 -34.71 12.92 6.92
C ILE A 528 -35.73 13.89 6.32
N TYR A 529 -36.71 13.40 5.54
CA TYR A 529 -37.68 14.28 4.88
C TYR A 529 -38.72 14.88 5.83
N HIS A 530 -39.07 14.21 6.93
CA HIS A 530 -40.04 14.74 7.90
C HIS A 530 -39.53 15.91 8.76
N THR A 531 -38.24 16.20 8.76
CA THR A 531 -37.65 17.26 9.61
C THR A 531 -37.34 18.56 8.87
N ALA A 532 -37.21 18.53 7.54
CA ALA A 532 -36.80 19.67 6.72
C ALA A 532 -37.87 20.77 6.50
N ALA A 533 -38.84 20.92 7.41
CA ALA A 533 -40.07 21.71 7.21
C ALA A 533 -40.24 22.91 8.17
N GLU A 534 -39.24 23.26 8.97
CA GLU A 534 -39.27 24.41 9.89
C GLU A 534 -38.47 25.59 9.31
N GLU A 535 -39.12 26.76 9.18
CA GLU A 535 -38.59 27.95 8.48
C GLU A 535 -38.00 29.03 9.42
N ASP A 536 -37.52 28.67 10.61
CA ASP A 536 -36.94 29.62 11.58
C ASP A 536 -35.42 29.41 11.76
N GLY A 537 -34.64 30.47 11.56
CA GLY A 537 -33.21 30.53 11.85
C GLY A 537 -32.34 31.23 10.79
N PRO A 538 -31.05 31.52 11.10
CA PRO A 538 -30.11 32.02 10.10
C PRO A 538 -29.75 30.95 9.06
N PRO A 539 -29.36 31.31 7.82
CA PRO A 539 -29.02 30.34 6.77
C PRO A 539 -27.93 29.36 7.20
N ASN A 540 -28.13 28.07 6.97
CA ASN A 540 -27.17 27.01 7.29
C ASN A 540 -25.99 27.02 6.30
N PRO A 541 -24.74 27.28 6.73
CA PRO A 541 -23.58 27.31 5.84
C PRO A 541 -23.16 25.92 5.33
N TYR A 542 -23.70 24.84 5.90
CA TYR A 542 -23.46 23.45 5.49
C TYR A 542 -24.57 22.88 4.59
N TYR A 543 -25.62 23.66 4.27
CA TYR A 543 -26.72 23.22 3.40
C TYR A 543 -26.23 22.85 1.99
N VAL A 544 -26.25 21.56 1.69
CA VAL A 544 -25.91 20.99 0.37
C VAL A 544 -26.80 19.76 0.10
N PRO A 545 -28.08 19.93 -0.22
CA PRO A 545 -29.02 18.81 -0.38
C PRO A 545 -28.64 17.88 -1.54
N ASP A 546 -27.94 18.39 -2.57
CA ASP A 546 -27.46 17.58 -3.69
C ASP A 546 -26.38 16.57 -3.27
N VAL A 547 -25.50 16.94 -2.33
CA VAL A 547 -24.52 16.00 -1.75
C VAL A 547 -25.24 14.92 -0.96
N MET A 548 -26.35 15.25 -0.28
CA MET A 548 -27.13 14.25 0.44
C MET A 548 -27.73 13.20 -0.49
N LYS A 549 -28.08 13.54 -1.75
CA LYS A 549 -28.50 12.55 -2.75
C LYS A 549 -27.41 11.48 -2.97
N ARG A 550 -26.14 11.88 -3.02
CA ARG A 550 -25.01 10.95 -3.15
C ARG A 550 -24.83 10.04 -1.93
N PHE A 551 -24.97 10.56 -0.71
CA PHE A 551 -25.02 9.72 0.50
C PHE A 551 -26.20 8.74 0.50
N LEU A 552 -27.36 9.12 -0.06
CA LEU A 552 -28.53 8.23 -0.18
C LEU A 552 -28.34 7.11 -1.22
N LEU A 553 -27.40 7.24 -2.16
CA LEU A 553 -26.99 6.20 -3.10
C LEU A 553 -26.00 5.20 -2.49
N LEU A 554 -25.16 5.63 -1.53
CA LEU A 554 -24.29 4.72 -0.78
C LEU A 554 -25.05 3.86 0.25
N LEU A 555 -26.20 4.34 0.71
CA LEU A 555 -26.97 3.77 1.81
C LEU A 555 -27.45 2.31 1.63
N PRO A 556 -27.77 1.79 0.43
CA PRO A 556 -28.08 0.36 0.25
C PRO A 556 -26.94 -0.59 0.61
N ASP A 557 -25.70 -0.19 0.33
CA ASP A 557 -24.52 -1.08 0.37
C ASP A 557 -23.71 -0.93 1.66
N PHE A 558 -24.23 -0.22 2.66
CA PHE A 558 -23.48 0.19 3.86
C PHE A 558 -22.85 -0.98 4.64
N LEU A 559 -23.45 -2.18 4.58
CA LEU A 559 -22.90 -3.38 5.21
C LEU A 559 -21.54 -3.80 4.61
N LEU A 560 -21.19 -3.40 3.39
CA LEU A 560 -19.91 -3.73 2.75
C LEU A 560 -18.80 -2.69 3.02
N TRP A 561 -19.15 -1.42 3.22
CA TRP A 561 -18.20 -0.31 3.35
C TRP A 561 -18.07 0.28 4.76
N THR A 562 -18.83 -0.21 5.74
CA THR A 562 -18.73 0.18 7.16
C THR A 562 -18.07 -0.92 8.02
N ALA A 563 -17.73 -0.57 9.26
CA ALA A 563 -17.17 -1.50 10.25
C ALA A 563 -18.22 -2.32 11.03
N ILE A 564 -19.52 -2.20 10.70
CA ILE A 564 -20.63 -2.77 11.50
C ILE A 564 -20.57 -4.30 11.63
N LEU A 565 -20.02 -4.97 10.63
CA LEU A 565 -19.88 -6.44 10.60
C LEU A 565 -18.53 -6.95 11.13
N VAL A 566 -17.62 -6.07 11.58
CA VAL A 566 -16.27 -6.44 12.04
C VAL A 566 -16.32 -7.43 13.21
N ASP A 567 -17.16 -7.15 14.21
CA ASP A 567 -17.30 -8.02 15.39
C ASP A 567 -18.00 -9.35 15.03
N THR A 568 -19.02 -9.29 14.15
CA THR A 568 -19.75 -10.48 13.66
C THR A 568 -18.83 -11.48 12.97
N PHE A 569 -17.92 -11.00 12.12
CA PHE A 569 -16.96 -11.82 11.38
C PHE A 569 -15.58 -11.93 12.06
N ARG A 570 -15.43 -11.36 13.27
CA ARG A 570 -14.20 -11.35 14.08
C ARG A 570 -12.98 -10.86 13.30
N SER A 571 -13.15 -9.83 12.46
CA SER A 571 -12.05 -9.25 11.70
C SER A 571 -11.09 -8.49 12.62
N ALA A 572 -9.78 -8.59 12.34
CA ALA A 572 -8.75 -7.92 13.11
C ALA A 572 -8.61 -6.41 12.79
N THR A 573 -9.30 -5.92 11.76
CA THR A 573 -9.13 -4.56 11.24
C THR A 573 -10.46 -3.84 11.04
N LEU A 574 -10.58 -2.62 11.58
CA LEU A 574 -11.78 -1.77 11.44
C LEU A 574 -12.15 -1.49 9.97
N THR A 575 -11.18 -1.46 9.06
CA THR A 575 -11.41 -1.24 7.62
C THR A 575 -10.76 -2.34 6.77
N GLY A 576 -11.38 -2.66 5.64
CA GLY A 576 -10.77 -3.53 4.62
C GLY A 576 -9.79 -2.72 3.76
N SER A 577 -8.80 -3.38 3.17
CA SER A 577 -7.98 -2.74 2.12
C SER A 577 -7.56 -3.69 1.00
N SER A 578 -7.61 -3.20 -0.24
CA SER A 578 -7.10 -3.79 -1.50
C SER A 578 -5.66 -3.37 -1.81
N ALA A 579 -5.02 -2.53 -0.98
CA ALA A 579 -3.64 -2.04 -1.20
C ALA A 579 -2.58 -3.13 -1.46
N ARG A 580 -2.82 -4.38 -1.04
CA ARG A 580 -1.95 -5.53 -1.34
C ARG A 580 -2.00 -6.00 -2.80
N VAL A 581 -3.15 -5.97 -3.47
CA VAL A 581 -3.24 -6.32 -4.90
C VAL A 581 -2.79 -5.16 -5.78
N GLU A 582 -3.10 -3.92 -5.42
CA GLU A 582 -2.54 -2.74 -6.11
C GLU A 582 -1.02 -2.60 -5.95
N SER A 583 -0.48 -3.02 -4.79
CA SER A 583 0.96 -3.14 -4.58
C SER A 583 1.59 -4.16 -5.53
N ASP A 584 1.01 -5.37 -5.67
CA ASP A 584 1.56 -6.39 -6.57
C ASP A 584 1.38 -6.03 -8.05
N PHE A 585 0.24 -5.47 -8.46
CA PHE A 585 0.10 -4.85 -9.78
C PHE A 585 1.15 -3.75 -10.00
N GLY A 586 1.44 -2.95 -8.99
CA GLY A 586 2.52 -1.97 -8.99
C GLY A 586 3.91 -2.59 -9.17
N ASN A 587 4.16 -3.75 -8.54
CA ASN A 587 5.39 -4.54 -8.62
C ASN A 587 5.55 -5.20 -10.01
N LEU A 588 4.49 -5.83 -10.53
CA LEU A 588 4.41 -6.37 -11.89
C LEU A 588 4.74 -5.29 -12.92
N LYS A 589 4.07 -4.13 -12.86
CA LYS A 589 4.28 -2.99 -13.79
C LYS A 589 5.71 -2.44 -13.72
N ARG A 590 6.28 -2.26 -12.53
CA ARG A 590 7.56 -1.53 -12.33
C ARG A 590 8.80 -2.41 -12.34
N ASN A 591 8.76 -3.57 -11.68
CA ASN A 591 9.95 -4.38 -11.37
C ASN A 591 10.05 -5.61 -12.28
N ILE A 592 8.96 -6.36 -12.43
CA ILE A 592 8.96 -7.64 -13.18
C ILE A 592 8.88 -7.40 -14.69
N LEU A 593 7.96 -6.54 -15.13
CA LEU A 593 7.82 -6.17 -16.54
C LEU A 593 8.67 -4.94 -16.92
N GLY A 594 8.90 -4.03 -15.98
CA GLY A 594 9.60 -2.76 -16.21
C GLY A 594 9.01 -1.99 -17.41
N ASN A 595 9.85 -1.28 -18.16
CA ASN A 595 9.42 -0.54 -19.36
C ASN A 595 9.00 -1.43 -20.56
N THR A 596 8.78 -2.74 -20.37
CA THR A 596 8.39 -3.67 -21.45
C THR A 596 6.89 -4.01 -21.49
N HIS A 597 6.09 -3.53 -20.53
CA HIS A 597 4.63 -3.65 -20.57
C HIS A 597 3.97 -2.51 -21.37
N PRO A 598 2.78 -2.71 -21.97
CA PRO A 598 2.06 -3.97 -22.09
C PRO A 598 2.78 -5.01 -22.97
N LEU A 599 2.72 -6.29 -22.58
CA LEU A 599 3.35 -7.40 -23.30
C LEU A 599 2.35 -8.25 -24.08
N ARG A 600 2.80 -8.92 -25.14
CA ARG A 600 2.01 -9.96 -25.82
C ARG A 600 1.70 -11.09 -24.81
N LEU A 601 0.48 -11.61 -24.85
CA LEU A 601 -0.08 -12.55 -23.86
C LEU A 601 0.86 -13.71 -23.48
N ASP A 602 1.49 -14.34 -24.47
CA ASP A 602 2.46 -15.43 -24.29
C ASP A 602 3.72 -15.00 -23.49
N LYS A 603 4.26 -13.82 -23.79
CA LYS A 603 5.42 -13.24 -23.10
C LYS A 603 5.05 -12.74 -21.71
N PHE A 604 3.84 -12.24 -21.53
CA PHE A 604 3.32 -11.87 -20.21
C PHE A 604 3.20 -13.12 -19.34
N LEU A 605 2.49 -14.15 -19.80
CA LEU A 605 2.26 -15.40 -19.06
C LEU A 605 3.58 -16.04 -18.62
N ALA A 606 4.56 -16.15 -19.54
CA ALA A 606 5.87 -16.72 -19.21
C ALA A 606 6.64 -15.94 -18.13
N LYS A 607 6.54 -14.60 -18.11
CA LYS A 607 7.17 -13.78 -17.06
C LYS A 607 6.41 -13.83 -15.74
N HIS A 608 5.08 -13.78 -15.80
CA HIS A 608 4.21 -13.75 -14.62
C HIS A 608 4.29 -15.08 -13.85
N LEU A 609 4.23 -16.23 -14.53
CA LEU A 609 4.40 -17.54 -13.88
C LEU A 609 5.76 -17.68 -13.17
N VAL A 610 6.85 -17.21 -13.79
CA VAL A 610 8.19 -17.21 -13.17
C VAL A 610 8.27 -16.27 -11.96
N ALA A 611 7.56 -15.14 -12.00
CA ALA A 611 7.49 -14.23 -10.85
C ALA A 611 6.72 -14.86 -9.68
N VAL A 612 5.55 -15.46 -9.93
CA VAL A 612 4.74 -16.18 -8.94
C VAL A 612 5.53 -17.32 -8.30
N GLU A 613 6.23 -18.13 -9.11
CA GLU A 613 7.13 -19.19 -8.62
C GLU A 613 8.25 -18.62 -7.72
N GLY A 614 8.84 -17.48 -8.11
CA GLY A 614 9.81 -16.75 -7.30
C GLY A 614 9.25 -16.30 -5.94
N THR A 615 8.08 -15.67 -5.92
CA THR A 615 7.40 -15.23 -4.69
C THR A 615 7.07 -16.41 -3.77
N CYS A 616 6.59 -17.53 -4.32
CA CYS A 616 6.37 -18.76 -3.54
C CYS A 616 7.66 -19.25 -2.85
N HIS A 617 8.80 -19.25 -3.55
CA HIS A 617 10.07 -19.66 -2.96
C HIS A 617 10.54 -18.72 -1.85
N ILE A 618 10.33 -17.40 -1.99
CA ILE A 618 10.65 -16.42 -0.93
C ILE A 618 9.83 -16.69 0.33
N VAL A 619 8.49 -16.78 0.19
CA VAL A 619 7.57 -17.04 1.33
C VAL A 619 7.87 -18.39 2.00
N GLN A 620 8.21 -19.43 1.23
CA GLN A 620 8.61 -20.73 1.80
C GLN A 620 9.96 -20.65 2.53
N ALA A 621 10.92 -19.88 2.03
CA ALA A 621 12.20 -19.67 2.69
C ALA A 621 12.01 -18.90 4.01
N GLU A 622 11.21 -17.83 4.03
CA GLU A 622 10.88 -17.08 5.24
C GLU A 622 10.25 -17.97 6.32
N LYS A 623 9.20 -18.74 5.99
CA LYS A 623 8.58 -19.69 6.93
C LYS A 623 9.58 -20.75 7.43
N THR A 624 10.52 -21.18 6.59
CA THR A 624 11.56 -22.13 6.98
C THR A 624 12.57 -21.50 7.95
N CYS A 625 12.98 -20.26 7.72
CA CYS A 625 13.85 -19.49 8.62
C CYS A 625 13.17 -19.19 9.96
N GLN A 626 11.89 -18.79 9.95
CA GLN A 626 11.12 -18.58 11.18
C GLN A 626 11.04 -19.87 12.03
N ARG A 627 10.73 -21.01 11.41
CA ARG A 627 10.72 -22.31 12.11
C ARG A 627 12.10 -22.67 12.70
N LYS A 628 13.20 -22.40 12.00
CA LYS A 628 14.56 -22.63 12.50
C LYS A 628 14.91 -21.73 13.69
N ASN A 629 14.62 -20.44 13.60
CA ASN A 629 14.89 -19.48 14.68
C ASN A 629 14.11 -19.83 15.97
N CYS A 630 12.88 -20.34 15.85
CA CYS A 630 12.11 -20.83 17.01
C CYS A 630 12.69 -22.12 17.63
N THR A 631 13.35 -22.97 16.84
CA THR A 631 13.99 -24.20 17.31
C THR A 631 15.42 -24.00 17.85
N GLU A 632 16.11 -22.91 17.47
CA GLU A 632 17.45 -22.58 17.98
C GLU A 632 17.41 -21.71 19.25
N ASN A 633 16.32 -20.97 19.49
CA ASN A 633 16.10 -20.21 20.73
C ASN A 633 15.34 -20.96 21.85
N SER A 634 15.02 -22.25 21.68
CA SER A 634 14.35 -23.09 22.69
C SER A 634 15.33 -23.95 23.50
N GLY A 635 16.42 -23.33 23.97
CA GLY A 635 17.45 -23.95 24.80
C GLY A 635 17.87 -23.09 25.99
N GLY A 636 17.07 -23.07 27.07
CA GLY A 636 17.49 -22.52 28.36
C GLY A 636 16.66 -21.36 28.92
N ALA A 637 15.42 -21.62 29.30
CA ALA A 637 14.77 -20.94 30.41
C ALA A 637 13.82 -21.94 31.10
N ASP A 638 14.08 -22.27 32.37
CA ASP A 638 13.27 -23.24 33.10
C ASP A 638 11.84 -22.72 33.35
N SER A 639 10.89 -23.60 33.07
CA SER A 639 9.49 -23.52 33.49
C SER A 639 9.38 -23.78 35.02
N PRO A 640 8.20 -23.64 35.65
CA PRO A 640 7.29 -24.79 35.66
C PRO A 640 5.82 -24.37 35.44
N ASN A 641 5.06 -25.00 34.55
CA ASN A 641 4.48 -26.35 34.66
C ASN A 641 3.64 -26.53 35.95
N THR A 642 2.42 -27.07 35.89
CA THR A 642 2.04 -28.21 35.04
C THR A 642 0.52 -28.25 34.75
N SER A 643 0.14 -28.80 33.58
CA SER A 643 -1.03 -29.68 33.28
C SER A 643 -2.39 -29.41 33.96
N GLU A 644 -3.53 -29.48 33.26
CA GLU A 644 -4.00 -30.65 32.48
C GLU A 644 -4.16 -30.34 30.97
N ASN A 645 -3.74 -31.17 30.02
CA ASN A 645 -4.01 -32.60 29.76
C ASN A 645 -5.40 -32.85 29.14
N ILE A 646 -5.52 -32.56 27.84
CA ILE A 646 -6.64 -33.07 27.02
C ILE A 646 -6.41 -34.58 26.83
N GLN A 647 -7.10 -35.39 27.63
CA GLN A 647 -7.41 -36.76 27.26
C GLN A 647 -8.86 -36.81 26.80
N SER A 648 -9.05 -37.25 25.56
CA SER A 648 -10.32 -37.76 25.08
C SER A 648 -10.79 -38.89 25.99
N ASN A 649 -12.03 -38.81 26.49
CA ASN A 649 -12.97 -39.93 26.45
C ASN A 649 -14.40 -39.49 26.79
N GLU A 650 -15.31 -40.36 26.35
CA GLU A 650 -16.77 -40.28 26.28
C GLU A 650 -17.49 -39.95 27.61
N ASP A 651 -18.69 -39.37 27.49
CA ASP A 651 -19.62 -39.12 28.60
C ASP A 651 -20.00 -40.37 29.41
N SER A 652 -19.86 -40.32 30.73
CA SER A 652 -20.82 -40.87 31.72
C SER A 652 -20.49 -40.40 33.16
N PRO A 653 -21.46 -40.28 34.10
CA PRO A 653 -21.30 -39.41 35.29
C PRO A 653 -21.28 -40.13 36.67
N SER A 654 -20.56 -39.57 37.67
CA SER A 654 -21.06 -39.29 39.04
C SER A 654 -20.04 -38.71 40.08
N GLU A 655 -20.56 -37.77 40.89
CA GLU A 655 -20.36 -37.49 42.35
C GLU A 655 -18.99 -37.38 43.12
N ASN A 656 -18.84 -36.20 43.78
CA ASN A 656 -18.47 -35.93 45.20
C ASN A 656 -17.03 -36.12 45.79
N GLY A 657 -16.35 -34.98 46.06
CA GLY A 657 -15.96 -34.55 47.44
C GLY A 657 -14.52 -34.75 48.00
N GLY A 658 -13.93 -33.70 48.63
CA GLY A 658 -13.00 -33.84 49.80
C GLY A 658 -11.56 -33.25 49.76
N GLU A 659 -11.40 -32.04 50.32
CA GLU A 659 -10.36 -31.50 51.26
C GLU A 659 -8.82 -31.85 51.26
N ASP A 660 -8.02 -30.78 51.48
CA ASP A 660 -6.84 -30.61 52.39
C ASP A 660 -5.32 -30.91 52.05
N ASP A 661 -4.56 -29.79 51.95
CA ASP A 661 -3.33 -29.38 52.72
C ASP A 661 -1.83 -29.81 52.50
N ILE A 662 -0.98 -28.76 52.35
CA ILE A 662 0.31 -28.43 53.06
C ILE A 662 1.74 -28.95 52.67
N ARG A 663 2.61 -27.98 52.26
CA ARG A 663 4.09 -27.74 52.53
C ARG A 663 5.17 -28.84 52.21
N ASN A 664 6.50 -28.62 52.11
CA ASN A 664 7.41 -27.46 52.37
C ASN A 664 8.80 -27.50 51.64
N ASP A 665 9.49 -26.34 51.62
CA ASP A 665 10.96 -26.07 51.78
C ASP A 665 12.11 -26.41 50.76
N GLN A 666 12.78 -25.32 50.30
CA GLN A 666 14.25 -25.01 50.32
C GLN A 666 15.31 -25.93 49.64
N LYS A 667 16.29 -25.44 48.84
CA LYS A 667 17.41 -24.54 49.27
C LYS A 667 18.33 -24.00 48.13
N LYS A 668 18.99 -22.86 48.42
CA LYS A 668 19.91 -21.97 47.64
C LYS A 668 21.26 -22.54 47.11
N ASN A 669 21.82 -21.90 46.05
CA ASN A 669 23.15 -21.20 45.94
C ASN A 669 23.79 -21.30 44.52
N ASN A 670 24.73 -20.48 44.00
CA ASN A 670 25.09 -19.02 44.10
C ASN A 670 26.30 -18.68 43.13
N ILE A 671 26.56 -17.40 42.78
CA ILE A 671 27.85 -16.75 42.29
C ILE A 671 28.17 -16.51 40.77
N MET A 672 27.95 -15.24 40.32
CA MET A 672 28.79 -14.18 39.65
C MET A 672 29.75 -14.32 38.40
N ASN A 673 29.40 -13.56 37.33
CA ASN A 673 30.06 -12.43 36.59
C ASN A 673 31.53 -12.37 36.06
N SER A 674 31.69 -11.83 34.82
CA SER A 674 32.59 -10.70 34.43
C SER A 674 32.21 -10.06 33.04
N ARG A 675 32.82 -8.93 32.62
CA ARG A 675 32.48 -8.03 31.46
C ARG A 675 33.68 -7.77 30.52
N ASP A 676 33.46 -7.19 29.31
CA ASP A 676 34.12 -5.95 28.76
C ASP A 676 33.63 -5.57 27.31
N ASP A 677 34.05 -4.41 26.76
CA ASP A 677 33.34 -3.52 25.77
C ASP A 677 33.95 -3.32 24.33
N VAL A 678 33.31 -2.42 23.51
CA VAL A 678 33.78 -1.69 22.27
C VAL A 678 33.44 -2.39 20.90
N ASP A 679 33.08 -1.78 19.73
CA ASP A 679 33.18 -0.41 19.13
C ASP A 679 32.01 -0.02 18.12
N LYS A 680 32.13 1.11 17.36
CA LYS A 680 31.29 1.57 16.20
C LYS A 680 32.06 2.45 15.18
N ASP A 681 31.93 2.24 13.85
CA ASP A 681 31.76 3.30 12.79
C ASP A 681 31.49 2.73 11.36
N LEU A 682 31.19 3.61 10.39
CA LEU A 682 31.08 3.49 8.90
C LEU A 682 29.69 3.26 8.27
N THR A 683 29.03 4.33 7.78
CA THR A 683 28.42 4.43 6.41
C THR A 683 27.70 5.76 6.14
N GLU A 684 28.29 6.71 5.38
CA GLU A 684 27.58 7.97 5.04
C GLU A 684 28.01 8.73 3.74
N LYS A 685 28.58 8.07 2.71
CA LYS A 685 29.20 8.80 1.56
C LYS A 685 28.71 8.52 0.13
N THR A 686 27.63 7.78 -0.09
CA THR A 686 27.27 7.31 -1.47
C THR A 686 26.04 8.00 -2.10
N ILE A 687 25.24 8.77 -1.36
CA ILE A 687 23.95 9.31 -1.86
C ILE A 687 24.04 10.81 -2.18
N GLN A 688 24.52 11.18 -3.39
CA GLN A 688 24.36 12.57 -3.86
C GLN A 688 24.28 12.84 -5.38
N ASN A 689 24.48 11.86 -6.28
CA ASN A 689 24.88 12.17 -7.67
C ASN A 689 23.89 11.88 -8.83
N ILE A 690 22.60 11.61 -8.59
CA ILE A 690 21.62 11.32 -9.68
C ILE A 690 20.34 12.18 -9.57
N LYS A 691 20.49 13.50 -9.71
CA LYS A 691 19.36 14.46 -9.89
C LYS A 691 19.66 15.55 -10.94
N LYS A 692 19.94 15.16 -12.19
CA LYS A 692 19.86 16.07 -13.35
C LYS A 692 19.21 15.38 -14.55
N ASN A 693 18.48 16.18 -15.34
CA ASN A 693 17.91 15.88 -16.67
C ASN A 693 16.69 14.95 -16.75
N LYS A 694 15.49 15.56 -16.77
CA LYS A 694 14.53 15.40 -17.89
C LYS A 694 13.49 16.52 -17.89
N VAL A 695 13.53 17.35 -18.93
CA VAL A 695 12.58 18.41 -19.27
C VAL A 695 12.25 18.24 -20.76
N GLN A 696 11.02 18.62 -21.17
CA GLN A 696 10.39 18.62 -22.51
C GLN A 696 9.26 17.57 -22.61
N LYS A 697 7.97 17.98 -22.67
CA LYS A 697 7.17 18.53 -23.81
C LYS A 697 6.77 17.41 -24.81
N ARG A 698 5.56 17.35 -25.41
CA ARG A 698 4.27 18.10 -25.25
C ARG A 698 3.15 17.41 -26.10
N LYS A 699 1.90 17.43 -25.60
CA LYS A 699 0.57 17.66 -26.26
C LYS A 699 0.26 17.17 -27.70
N ARG A 700 -1.00 16.66 -27.87
CA ARG A 700 -2.08 17.00 -28.87
C ARG A 700 -2.80 15.75 -29.43
N ILE A 701 -4.08 15.72 -29.86
CA ILE A 701 -5.34 16.50 -29.62
C ILE A 701 -6.52 15.76 -30.34
N ASN A 702 -7.75 15.77 -29.79
CA ASN A 702 -9.09 15.58 -30.46
C ASN A 702 -9.42 14.27 -31.25
N SER A 703 -10.68 13.86 -31.50
CA SER A 703 -12.04 14.19 -30.95
C SER A 703 -13.12 13.25 -31.56
N THR A 704 -14.36 13.33 -31.04
CA THR A 704 -15.70 13.16 -31.71
C THR A 704 -16.11 11.81 -32.34
N ASP A 705 -17.36 11.33 -32.30
CA ASP A 705 -18.60 11.57 -31.49
C ASP A 705 -19.69 10.52 -31.89
N GLU A 706 -20.77 10.42 -31.07
CA GLU A 706 -22.19 10.08 -31.41
C GLU A 706 -22.77 8.62 -31.54
N GLU A 707 -23.83 8.40 -30.72
CA GLU A 707 -25.11 7.63 -30.88
C GLU A 707 -25.10 6.07 -30.95
N GLU A 708 -25.66 5.29 -29.99
CA GLU A 708 -27.01 5.16 -29.37
C GLU A 708 -28.04 4.25 -30.11
N GLU A 709 -28.46 3.14 -29.47
CA GLU A 709 -29.88 2.68 -29.33
C GLU A 709 -29.99 1.44 -28.40
N ASP A 710 -31.18 1.19 -27.83
CA ASP A 710 -31.41 0.50 -26.53
C ASP A 710 -32.25 -0.80 -26.61
N ILE A 711 -32.02 -1.79 -25.72
CA ILE A 711 -32.80 -3.06 -25.61
C ILE A 711 -32.97 -3.59 -24.15
N THR A 712 -34.24 -3.54 -23.71
CA THR A 712 -34.96 -4.20 -22.59
C THR A 712 -34.29 -5.26 -21.67
N ASP A 713 -33.84 -4.82 -20.49
CA ASP A 713 -34.31 -5.15 -19.11
C ASP A 713 -34.52 -6.60 -18.57
N HIS A 714 -34.20 -7.70 -19.26
CA HIS A 714 -34.26 -9.06 -18.66
C HIS A 714 -32.96 -9.90 -18.77
N GLN A 715 -31.81 -9.24 -19.00
CA GLN A 715 -30.48 -9.88 -19.03
C GLN A 715 -29.38 -9.17 -18.21
N ARG A 716 -29.69 -8.09 -17.47
CA ARG A 716 -28.69 -7.15 -16.88
C ARG A 716 -27.73 -7.69 -15.80
N SER A 717 -27.95 -8.87 -15.23
CA SER A 717 -27.10 -9.43 -14.16
C SER A 717 -25.73 -9.98 -14.62
N LEU A 718 -25.41 -9.96 -15.92
CA LEU A 718 -24.28 -10.70 -16.52
C LEU A 718 -23.48 -9.92 -17.58
N SER A 719 -23.47 -8.57 -17.52
CA SER A 719 -22.88 -7.75 -18.60
C SER A 719 -22.06 -6.53 -18.14
N GLU A 720 -21.69 -6.43 -16.86
CA GLU A 720 -20.87 -5.32 -16.34
C GLU A 720 -19.41 -5.39 -16.86
N THR A 721 -18.84 -4.25 -17.25
CA THR A 721 -17.46 -4.14 -17.79
C THR A 721 -16.81 -2.81 -17.37
N GLU A 722 -15.52 -2.82 -17.04
CA GLU A 722 -14.78 -1.69 -16.47
C GLU A 722 -13.72 -1.09 -17.42
N ASP A 723 -13.39 0.20 -17.24
CA ASP A 723 -12.30 0.93 -17.90
C ASP A 723 -11.53 1.87 -16.92
N TRP A 724 -10.22 2.10 -17.15
CA TRP A 724 -9.28 2.62 -16.12
C TRP A 724 -8.05 3.39 -16.69
N ARG A 725 -7.57 4.50 -16.07
CA ARG A 725 -6.10 4.91 -15.94
C ARG A 725 -5.73 6.29 -15.29
N GLY A 726 -5.30 6.29 -14.03
CA GLY A 726 -4.76 7.48 -13.33
C GLY A 726 -3.21 7.73 -13.32
N LYS A 727 -2.76 8.83 -12.67
CA LYS A 727 -1.42 9.06 -12.04
C LYS A 727 -1.22 10.45 -11.38
N GLY A 728 -0.88 10.51 -10.08
CA GLY A 728 -0.72 11.77 -9.29
C GLY A 728 0.69 12.10 -8.75
N LYS A 729 0.80 13.20 -7.97
CA LYS A 729 1.99 13.65 -7.20
C LYS A 729 1.58 14.41 -5.91
N ALA A 730 2.34 14.26 -4.82
CA ALA A 730 1.97 14.62 -3.45
C ALA A 730 2.07 16.12 -3.04
N THR A 731 1.19 16.55 -2.11
CA THR A 731 1.24 17.80 -1.32
C THR A 731 0.64 17.58 0.11
N PRO A 732 0.37 18.56 1.03
CA PRO A 732 0.94 18.51 2.38
C PRO A 732 -0.10 18.61 3.53
N TYR A 733 -0.46 17.49 4.15
CA TYR A 733 -1.54 17.41 5.15
C TYR A 733 -1.12 16.86 6.53
N LEU A 734 0.19 16.70 6.79
CA LEU A 734 0.75 16.08 8.02
C LEU A 734 0.65 16.92 9.32
N ASN A 735 -0.28 17.88 9.41
CA ASN A 735 -0.48 18.67 10.62
C ASN A 735 -1.91 18.50 11.14
N THR A 736 -2.04 18.21 12.44
CA THR A 736 -3.29 18.39 13.20
C THR A 736 -3.89 19.76 12.91
N ASN A 737 -5.18 19.81 12.62
CA ASN A 737 -5.78 20.97 11.95
C ASN A 737 -6.60 21.86 12.91
N PRO A 738 -6.01 22.92 13.51
CA PRO A 738 -6.78 23.92 14.26
C PRO A 738 -7.69 24.78 13.36
N GLU A 739 -7.69 24.62 12.03
CA GLU A 739 -8.64 25.33 11.17
C GLU A 739 -10.07 24.81 11.31
N LEU A 740 -10.36 23.61 11.82
CA LEU A 740 -11.75 23.14 11.98
C LEU A 740 -12.55 24.00 12.98
N SER A 741 -11.95 24.35 14.12
CA SER A 741 -12.55 25.26 15.10
C SER A 741 -12.48 26.75 14.70
N LEU A 742 -11.57 27.13 13.81
CA LEU A 742 -11.41 28.52 13.33
C LEU A 742 -12.21 28.82 12.05
N VAL A 743 -12.56 27.81 11.24
CA VAL A 743 -13.48 27.94 10.10
C VAL A 743 -14.89 28.30 10.58
N LEU A 744 -15.35 27.73 11.70
CA LEU A 744 -16.65 28.03 12.31
C LEU A 744 -16.83 29.51 12.67
N ASN A 745 -15.76 30.15 13.16
CA ASN A 745 -15.73 31.58 13.47
C ASN A 745 -15.42 32.48 12.25
N SER A 746 -15.22 31.89 11.06
CA SER A 746 -14.93 32.62 9.82
C SER A 746 -16.19 32.99 9.01
N ASN A 747 -17.36 33.05 9.66
CA ASN A 747 -18.67 33.42 9.11
C ASN A 747 -18.79 34.91 8.69
N SER A 748 -17.87 35.38 7.86
CA SER A 748 -18.16 36.28 6.75
C SER A 748 -16.97 36.29 5.77
N LEU A 749 -17.27 36.51 4.49
CA LEU A 749 -16.31 36.81 3.40
C LEU A 749 -15.56 35.61 2.79
N GLN A 750 -16.26 34.94 1.86
CA GLN A 750 -15.59 34.13 0.85
C GLN A 750 -14.55 34.96 0.07
N ALA A 751 -13.29 34.57 0.18
CA ALA A 751 -12.18 35.12 -0.59
C ALA A 751 -12.50 35.32 -2.09
N PRO A 752 -12.58 36.57 -2.58
CA PRO A 752 -12.63 36.84 -4.01
C PRO A 752 -11.30 36.40 -4.67
N ARG A 753 -11.35 36.01 -5.95
CA ARG A 753 -10.21 35.42 -6.70
C ARG A 753 -8.99 36.34 -6.82
N ASP A 754 -9.13 37.62 -6.48
CA ASP A 754 -8.19 38.69 -6.84
C ASP A 754 -7.84 39.51 -5.57
N ARG A 755 -7.27 38.87 -4.55
CA ARG A 755 -6.90 39.50 -3.26
C ARG A 755 -5.57 40.27 -3.29
N LEU A 756 -4.78 40.15 -4.36
CA LEU A 756 -3.51 40.86 -4.46
C LEU A 756 -3.74 42.28 -4.96
N LEU A 757 -3.64 43.23 -4.04
CA LEU A 757 -3.38 44.63 -4.36
C LEU A 757 -2.08 44.74 -5.16
N VAL A 758 -2.19 45.26 -6.39
CA VAL A 758 -1.05 45.50 -7.30
C VAL A 758 -0.57 46.94 -7.12
N ASN A 759 0.73 47.18 -7.28
CA ASN A 759 1.35 48.50 -7.12
C ASN A 759 0.66 49.56 -8.01
N GLY A 760 0.38 50.73 -7.45
CA GLY A 760 -0.21 51.86 -8.16
C GLY A 760 -1.68 51.62 -8.56
N LEU A 761 -1.94 51.37 -9.83
CA LEU A 761 -3.29 51.07 -10.34
C LEU A 761 -3.24 49.96 -11.40
N LYS A 762 -4.23 49.07 -11.38
CA LYS A 762 -4.38 47.97 -12.37
C LYS A 762 -4.57 48.47 -13.82
N LYS A 763 -4.95 49.74 -14.01
CA LYS A 763 -4.99 50.49 -15.28
C LYS A 763 -4.53 51.92 -15.00
N GLY A 764 -3.77 52.53 -15.91
CA GLY A 764 -2.92 53.70 -15.60
C GLY A 764 -3.59 54.94 -14.96
N PHE A 765 -4.88 55.18 -15.23
CA PHE A 765 -5.68 56.21 -14.55
C PHE A 765 -7.02 55.63 -14.09
N ILE A 766 -7.49 56.06 -12.92
CA ILE A 766 -8.85 55.82 -12.43
C ILE A 766 -9.67 57.11 -12.55
N ASN A 767 -10.92 57.01 -12.99
CA ASN A 767 -11.83 58.17 -13.05
C ASN A 767 -12.45 58.37 -11.66
N THR A 768 -12.34 59.57 -11.09
CA THR A 768 -13.12 59.97 -9.91
C THR A 768 -14.38 60.72 -10.34
N SER A 769 -15.32 60.92 -9.42
CA SER A 769 -16.46 61.81 -9.64
C SER A 769 -15.98 63.22 -9.99
N GLY A 770 -16.56 63.83 -11.03
CA GLY A 770 -16.25 65.21 -11.41
C GLY A 770 -15.16 65.43 -12.46
N ASN A 771 -15.02 64.55 -13.46
CA ASN A 771 -14.12 64.73 -14.62
C ASN A 771 -12.60 64.74 -14.30
N THR A 772 -12.22 64.29 -13.10
CA THR A 772 -10.83 64.16 -12.68
C THR A 772 -10.35 62.71 -12.88
N LYS A 773 -9.09 62.56 -13.30
CA LYS A 773 -8.41 61.27 -13.47
C LYS A 773 -7.21 61.22 -12.54
N VAL A 774 -7.14 60.18 -11.70
CA VAL A 774 -6.06 60.02 -10.73
C VAL A 774 -5.17 58.85 -11.11
N GLN A 775 -3.86 59.03 -10.96
CA GLN A 775 -2.85 57.98 -10.97
C GLN A 775 -2.12 57.97 -9.62
N VAL A 776 -1.86 56.79 -9.07
CA VAL A 776 -0.98 56.58 -7.91
C VAL A 776 0.18 55.67 -8.33
N LYS A 777 1.37 55.89 -7.76
CA LYS A 777 2.60 55.12 -8.01
C LYS A 777 3.33 54.86 -6.68
N ASN A 778 4.24 53.87 -6.67
CA ASN A 778 5.10 53.53 -5.53
C ASN A 778 4.33 53.24 -4.23
N THR A 779 3.17 52.58 -4.34
CA THR A 779 2.23 52.40 -3.21
C THR A 779 2.62 51.29 -2.23
N CYS A 780 3.81 50.70 -2.35
CA CYS A 780 4.17 49.47 -1.65
C CYS A 780 4.15 49.55 -0.12
N ALA A 781 4.47 50.70 0.49
CA ALA A 781 4.31 50.91 1.93
C ALA A 781 2.84 50.80 2.37
N PHE A 782 1.93 51.49 1.66
CA PHE A 782 0.49 51.41 1.89
C PHE A 782 -0.06 50.00 1.64
N ASP A 783 0.39 49.35 0.56
CA ASP A 783 -0.14 48.06 0.13
C ASP A 783 0.27 46.93 1.07
N VAL A 784 1.49 46.97 1.60
CA VAL A 784 1.95 46.04 2.65
C VAL A 784 1.14 46.19 3.93
N LEU A 785 0.94 47.43 4.41
CA LEU A 785 0.12 47.69 5.60
C LEU A 785 -1.32 47.21 5.41
N THR A 786 -1.92 47.53 4.27
CA THR A 786 -3.28 47.12 3.91
C THR A 786 -3.41 45.59 3.86
N GLN A 787 -2.45 44.88 3.24
CA GLN A 787 -2.49 43.43 3.14
C GLN A 787 -2.37 42.74 4.51
N ILE A 788 -1.53 43.23 5.42
CA ILE A 788 -1.37 42.63 6.76
C ILE A 788 -2.64 42.86 7.60
N ILE A 789 -3.22 44.08 7.57
CA ILE A 789 -4.48 44.38 8.28
C ILE A 789 -5.66 43.59 7.69
N THR A 790 -5.77 43.50 6.36
CA THR A 790 -6.78 42.67 5.69
C THR A 790 -6.60 41.20 6.05
N ASN A 791 -5.37 40.68 6.13
CA ASN A 791 -5.13 39.32 6.61
C ASN A 791 -5.67 39.16 8.04
N GLY A 792 -5.36 40.08 8.96
CA GLY A 792 -5.89 40.03 10.33
C GLY A 792 -7.41 39.99 10.39
N TYR A 793 -8.06 40.90 9.66
CA TYR A 793 -9.52 41.01 9.56
C TYR A 793 -10.18 39.75 8.97
N ILE A 794 -9.48 39.03 8.09
CA ILE A 794 -9.95 37.74 7.54
C ILE A 794 -9.74 36.59 8.54
N GLN A 795 -8.59 36.51 9.21
CA GLN A 795 -8.20 35.35 10.02
C GLN A 795 -8.77 35.36 11.45
N TYR A 796 -9.06 36.55 12.03
CA TYR A 796 -9.38 36.68 13.45
C TYR A 796 -10.73 37.39 13.67
N GLY A 797 -11.73 36.66 14.16
CA GLY A 797 -13.10 37.16 14.36
C GLY A 797 -13.21 38.31 15.36
N VAL A 798 -12.56 38.21 16.52
CA VAL A 798 -12.54 39.28 17.55
C VAL A 798 -11.95 40.57 16.96
N TYR A 799 -10.84 40.45 16.22
CA TYR A 799 -10.23 41.59 15.52
C TYR A 799 -11.15 42.17 14.43
N ARG A 800 -11.89 41.33 13.70
CA ARG A 800 -12.91 41.79 12.74
C ARG A 800 -13.95 42.65 13.44
N SER A 801 -14.58 42.16 14.51
CA SER A 801 -15.62 42.89 15.24
C SER A 801 -15.10 44.23 15.77
N ASN A 802 -13.86 44.29 16.28
CA ASN A 802 -13.23 45.54 16.71
C ASN A 802 -12.96 46.50 15.55
N ILE A 803 -12.54 46.01 14.37
CA ILE A 803 -12.39 46.87 13.19
C ILE A 803 -13.76 47.36 12.65
N GLU A 804 -14.81 46.57 12.82
CA GLU A 804 -16.16 46.95 12.38
C GLU A 804 -16.85 47.91 13.33
N SER A 805 -16.63 47.86 14.64
CA SER A 805 -17.14 48.86 15.58
C SER A 805 -16.51 50.25 15.38
N HIS A 806 -15.31 50.33 14.80
CA HIS A 806 -14.67 51.58 14.37
C HIS A 806 -15.05 52.03 12.94
N LEU A 807 -16.01 51.36 12.30
CA LEU A 807 -16.56 51.75 11.00
C LEU A 807 -18.05 52.07 11.15
N SER A 808 -18.38 53.35 11.23
CA SER A 808 -19.75 53.87 11.13
C SER A 808 -20.44 53.42 9.84
N ASP A 809 -21.77 53.48 9.79
CA ASP A 809 -22.56 53.14 8.59
C ASP A 809 -22.19 54.01 7.35
N ASP A 810 -21.65 55.21 7.58
CA ASP A 810 -21.13 56.12 6.53
C ASP A 810 -19.60 56.00 6.28
N GLY A 811 -18.84 55.32 7.15
CA GLY A 811 -17.48 54.83 6.88
C GLY A 811 -16.33 55.83 7.04
N ASP A 812 -16.05 56.28 8.26
CA ASP A 812 -15.08 57.36 8.55
C ASP A 812 -13.59 57.04 8.33
N HIS A 813 -13.13 55.79 8.49
CA HIS A 813 -11.70 55.45 8.49
C HIS A 813 -11.21 54.86 7.14
N ASP A 814 -10.44 55.62 6.34
CA ASP A 814 -10.16 55.25 4.93
C ASP A 814 -9.32 53.98 4.74
N LEU A 815 -8.29 53.77 5.57
CA LEU A 815 -7.47 52.55 5.51
C LEU A 815 -8.32 51.33 5.86
N LEU A 816 -9.10 51.37 6.95
CA LEU A 816 -9.95 50.25 7.37
C LEU A 816 -11.07 49.98 6.37
N SER A 817 -11.68 51.01 5.76
CA SER A 817 -12.66 50.85 4.69
C SER A 817 -12.04 50.22 3.44
N THR A 818 -10.77 50.56 3.12
CA THR A 818 -9.98 49.89 2.08
C THR A 818 -9.71 48.42 2.44
N CYS A 819 -9.30 48.13 3.67
CA CYS A 819 -9.04 46.77 4.16
C CYS A 819 -10.30 45.88 4.14
N LYS A 820 -11.44 46.41 4.60
CA LYS A 820 -12.76 45.77 4.52
C LYS A 820 -13.15 45.55 3.06
N SER A 821 -13.02 46.57 2.21
CA SER A 821 -13.31 46.43 0.78
C SER A 821 -12.45 45.37 0.09
N LEU A 822 -11.16 45.25 0.44
CA LEU A 822 -10.25 44.23 -0.07
C LEU A 822 -10.60 42.82 0.46
N ALA A 823 -10.97 42.70 1.73
CA ALA A 823 -11.39 41.44 2.33
C ALA A 823 -12.69 40.88 1.70
N VAL A 824 -13.68 41.77 1.51
CA VAL A 824 -15.03 41.48 1.01
C VAL A 824 -15.03 41.30 -0.51
N ASN A 825 -14.54 42.31 -1.25
CA ASN A 825 -14.73 42.45 -2.70
C ASN A 825 -13.45 42.13 -3.51
N GLY A 826 -12.28 42.14 -2.86
CA GLY A 826 -10.99 41.93 -3.51
C GLY A 826 -10.45 43.21 -4.15
N ALA A 827 -9.41 43.10 -4.97
CA ALA A 827 -8.78 44.20 -5.69
C ALA A 827 -9.64 44.63 -6.90
N VAL A 828 -10.85 45.13 -6.62
CA VAL A 828 -11.81 45.67 -7.60
C VAL A 828 -11.75 47.20 -7.66
N HIS A 829 -12.41 47.81 -8.65
CA HIS A 829 -12.39 49.26 -8.86
C HIS A 829 -12.75 50.07 -7.60
N LYS A 830 -13.73 49.62 -6.79
CA LYS A 830 -14.10 50.26 -5.51
C LYS A 830 -12.91 50.33 -4.53
N THR A 831 -12.15 49.25 -4.41
CA THR A 831 -11.01 49.14 -3.50
C THR A 831 -9.84 50.03 -3.95
N TYR A 832 -9.60 50.13 -5.27
CA TYR A 832 -8.62 51.09 -5.80
C TYR A 832 -9.05 52.56 -5.64
N LEU A 833 -10.36 52.86 -5.65
CA LEU A 833 -10.85 54.21 -5.30
C LEU A 833 -10.60 54.53 -3.81
N LEU A 834 -10.92 53.62 -2.90
CA LEU A 834 -10.69 53.81 -1.46
C LEU A 834 -9.20 53.99 -1.13
N ARG A 835 -8.32 53.19 -1.76
CA ARG A 835 -6.85 53.41 -1.73
C ARG A 835 -6.48 54.84 -2.12
N VAL A 836 -7.04 55.36 -3.23
CA VAL A 836 -6.73 56.73 -3.70
C VAL A 836 -7.17 57.78 -2.68
N VAL A 837 -8.34 57.62 -2.06
CA VAL A 837 -8.81 58.52 -1.00
C VAL A 837 -7.84 58.49 0.18
N ALA A 838 -7.51 57.31 0.71
CA ALA A 838 -6.59 57.15 1.83
C ALA A 838 -5.20 57.75 1.56
N LEU A 839 -4.62 57.47 0.39
CA LEU A 839 -3.31 58.02 -0.01
C LEU A 839 -3.34 59.55 -0.20
N SER A 840 -4.44 60.11 -0.71
CA SER A 840 -4.55 61.56 -0.93
C SER A 840 -4.57 62.40 0.36
N LYS A 841 -4.87 61.79 1.52
CA LYS A 841 -4.81 62.45 2.83
C LYS A 841 -3.37 62.53 3.39
N ILE A 842 -2.46 61.66 2.93
CA ILE A 842 -1.08 61.55 3.45
C ILE A 842 0.01 61.86 2.41
N THR A 843 -0.34 62.08 1.14
CA THR A 843 0.62 62.40 0.06
C THR A 843 0.16 63.62 -0.74
N GLN A 844 1.10 64.49 -1.10
CA GLN A 844 0.83 65.62 -1.98
C GLN A 844 0.86 65.19 -3.47
N PRO A 845 0.08 65.83 -4.36
CA PRO A 845 0.08 65.49 -5.77
C PRO A 845 1.37 65.92 -6.45
N ALA A 846 2.12 64.95 -7.01
CA ALA A 846 3.39 65.18 -7.70
C ALA A 846 3.22 65.91 -9.04
N HIS A 847 2.10 65.70 -9.75
CA HIS A 847 1.76 66.42 -10.98
C HIS A 847 0.26 66.66 -11.11
N VAL A 848 -0.12 67.87 -11.53
CA VAL A 848 -1.49 68.24 -11.91
C VAL A 848 -1.47 68.84 -13.31
N VAL A 849 -2.13 68.19 -14.27
CA VAL A 849 -2.19 68.64 -15.67
C VAL A 849 -3.64 68.84 -16.10
N GLY A 850 -4.01 70.10 -16.34
CA GLY A 850 -5.28 70.47 -16.96
C GLY A 850 -5.16 70.52 -18.48
N SER A 851 -5.90 69.67 -19.19
CA SER A 851 -5.90 69.68 -20.67
C SER A 851 -6.81 70.78 -21.23
N ALA A 852 -6.34 72.03 -21.25
CA ALA A 852 -6.99 73.09 -21.99
C ALA A 852 -6.74 72.92 -23.50
N LYS A 853 -7.77 72.56 -24.28
CA LYS A 853 -7.77 72.71 -25.75
C LYS A 853 -9.02 73.43 -26.21
N SER A 854 -8.81 74.34 -27.16
CA SER A 854 -9.70 75.44 -27.52
C SER A 854 -10.86 75.04 -28.44
N THR A 855 -11.86 75.93 -28.51
CA THR A 855 -12.81 76.10 -29.63
C THR A 855 -13.61 74.87 -30.09
N THR A 856 -14.60 74.46 -29.29
CA THR A 856 -16.03 74.49 -29.66
C THR A 856 -16.91 74.08 -28.47
N ARG A 857 -18.20 74.44 -28.48
CA ARG A 857 -19.10 74.36 -27.31
C ARG A 857 -19.19 72.95 -26.68
N SER A 858 -19.17 72.92 -25.35
CA SER A 858 -19.70 71.86 -24.48
C SER A 858 -18.92 70.53 -24.36
N ARG A 859 -17.69 70.56 -23.82
CA ARG A 859 -17.15 69.44 -23.01
C ARG A 859 -16.37 69.96 -21.79
N LYS A 860 -16.70 69.47 -20.60
CA LYS A 860 -16.01 69.79 -19.33
C LYS A 860 -14.53 69.39 -19.45
N SER A 861 -13.61 70.26 -19.01
CA SER A 861 -12.18 69.96 -18.98
C SER A 861 -11.85 68.75 -18.10
N THR A 862 -10.91 67.92 -18.51
CA THR A 862 -10.40 66.80 -17.71
C THR A 862 -9.10 67.22 -17.01
N VAL A 863 -9.02 66.97 -15.71
CA VAL A 863 -7.82 67.21 -14.89
C VAL A 863 -7.17 65.88 -14.57
N ASN A 864 -5.88 65.72 -14.88
CA ASN A 864 -5.11 64.53 -14.52
C ASN A 864 -4.24 64.85 -13.30
N ILE A 865 -4.36 64.06 -12.23
CA ILE A 865 -3.57 64.19 -10.99
C ILE A 865 -2.73 62.92 -10.82
N THR A 866 -1.45 63.06 -10.51
CA THR A 866 -0.57 61.92 -10.16
C THR A 866 -0.01 62.10 -8.76
N TYR A 867 -0.17 61.08 -7.92
CA TYR A 867 0.51 60.96 -6.63
C TYR A 867 1.68 59.97 -6.76
N ASP A 868 2.85 60.36 -6.26
CA ASP A 868 3.98 59.46 -6.04
C ASP A 868 4.06 59.17 -4.54
N CYS A 869 3.79 57.93 -4.16
CA CYS A 869 3.59 57.54 -2.76
C CYS A 869 4.84 56.86 -2.16
N PHE A 870 6.03 57.18 -2.68
CA PHE A 870 7.29 56.73 -2.12
C PHE A 870 7.47 57.29 -0.70
N SER A 871 7.21 56.44 0.29
CA SER A 871 7.13 56.79 1.71
C SER A 871 7.72 55.67 2.57
N ASP A 872 8.22 56.01 3.76
CA ASP A 872 8.59 55.01 4.75
C ASP A 872 7.35 54.30 5.33
N LEU A 873 7.45 52.99 5.55
CA LEU A 873 6.35 52.17 6.03
C LEU A 873 5.89 52.55 7.44
N VAL A 874 6.81 52.91 8.34
CA VAL A 874 6.49 53.25 9.73
C VAL A 874 5.75 54.59 9.79
N ASP A 875 6.15 55.55 8.96
CA ASP A 875 5.46 56.85 8.87
C ASP A 875 4.09 56.75 8.17
N VAL A 876 3.93 55.85 7.20
CA VAL A 876 2.62 55.52 6.62
C VAL A 876 1.70 54.89 7.68
N SER A 877 2.21 53.96 8.52
CA SER A 877 1.39 53.37 9.59
C SER A 877 0.99 54.38 10.66
N ARG A 878 1.91 55.26 11.10
CA ARG A 878 1.62 56.31 12.10
C ARG A 878 0.56 57.31 11.62
N GLN A 879 0.59 57.66 10.34
CA GLN A 879 -0.35 58.64 9.78
C GLN A 879 -1.74 58.04 9.55
N LEU A 880 -1.82 56.81 9.04
CA LEU A 880 -3.09 56.19 8.67
C LEU A 880 -3.83 55.51 9.83
N LEU A 881 -3.15 55.17 10.93
CA LEU A 881 -3.75 54.49 12.10
C LEU A 881 -3.75 55.39 13.34
N ARG A 882 -3.69 56.71 13.15
CA ARG A 882 -3.65 57.69 14.25
C ARG A 882 -4.76 57.48 15.28
N ASP A 883 -5.96 57.16 14.78
CA ASP A 883 -7.18 57.03 15.56
C ASP A 883 -7.45 55.58 16.02
N LEU A 884 -6.55 54.65 15.68
CA LEU A 884 -6.60 53.25 16.09
C LEU A 884 -5.20 52.76 16.49
N MET A 885 -4.67 53.38 17.54
CA MET A 885 -3.31 53.19 18.04
C MET A 885 -3.06 51.82 18.66
N SER A 886 -1.79 51.42 18.66
CA SER A 886 -1.37 50.09 19.13
C SER A 886 -1.21 49.97 20.64
N ALA A 887 -0.59 50.97 21.27
CA ALA A 887 -0.57 51.14 22.71
C ALA A 887 -0.56 52.63 23.02
N THR A 888 -1.38 53.02 23.99
CA THR A 888 -1.57 54.40 24.41
C THR A 888 -1.23 54.52 25.89
N LEU A 889 -0.22 55.33 26.21
CA LEU A 889 0.00 55.80 27.57
C LEU A 889 -0.79 57.09 27.77
N LYS A 890 -1.89 57.00 28.54
CA LYS A 890 -2.64 58.15 29.02
C LYS A 890 -1.98 58.64 30.30
N PHE A 891 -1.73 59.94 30.42
CA PHE A 891 -1.21 60.50 31.67
C PHE A 891 -1.86 61.81 32.10
N LYS A 892 -1.90 62.00 33.42
CA LYS A 892 -2.52 63.17 34.07
C LYS A 892 -1.54 63.79 35.07
N CYS A 893 -0.94 64.91 34.68
CA CYS A 893 0.05 65.61 35.50
C CYS A 893 -0.59 66.41 36.64
N SER A 894 0.07 66.44 37.81
CA SER A 894 -0.31 67.27 38.96
C SER A 894 -0.02 68.77 38.74
N LEU A 895 0.96 69.12 37.91
CA LEU A 895 1.31 70.51 37.56
C LEU A 895 0.59 70.98 36.30
N ARG A 896 -0.69 71.33 36.43
CA ARG A 896 -1.60 71.77 35.35
C ARG A 896 -1.21 73.09 34.63
N SER A 897 -0.06 73.68 34.93
CA SER A 897 0.30 75.06 34.54
C SER A 897 1.56 75.19 33.68
N PHE A 898 2.23 74.09 33.34
CA PHE A 898 3.37 74.12 32.42
C PHE A 898 2.88 74.03 30.95
N ARG A 899 3.34 74.94 30.07
CA ARG A 899 2.85 75.12 28.68
C ARG A 899 2.99 73.91 27.72
N ARG A 900 3.38 72.74 28.20
CA ARG A 900 3.55 71.51 27.42
C ARG A 900 2.85 70.27 28.00
N CYS A 901 2.27 70.36 29.20
CA CYS A 901 1.58 69.23 29.82
C CYS A 901 0.07 69.53 29.83
N THR A 902 -0.65 68.97 28.87
CA THR A 902 -2.12 69.06 28.81
C THR A 902 -2.74 67.94 29.66
N PRO A 903 -3.96 68.11 30.20
CA PRO A 903 -4.71 66.97 30.70
C PRO A 903 -4.97 66.03 29.52
N ASP A 904 -4.81 64.73 29.76
CA ASP A 904 -5.16 63.66 28.82
C ASP A 904 -4.26 63.63 27.57
N ASP A 905 -2.98 64.00 27.73
CA ASP A 905 -1.93 63.76 26.73
C ASP A 905 -1.71 62.24 26.53
N GLU A 906 -1.75 61.80 25.27
CA GLU A 906 -1.57 60.41 24.85
C GLU A 906 -0.20 60.20 24.18
N ILE A 907 0.67 59.39 24.80
CA ILE A 907 1.95 58.98 24.19
C ILE A 907 1.75 57.65 23.46
N GLN A 908 1.98 57.65 22.16
CA GLN A 908 2.00 56.46 21.32
C GLN A 908 3.26 55.63 21.61
N VAL A 909 3.11 54.36 22.00
CA VAL A 909 4.26 53.51 22.37
C VAL A 909 4.31 52.22 21.56
N VAL A 910 5.09 52.20 20.48
CA VAL A 910 5.64 50.93 19.96
C VAL A 910 7.02 51.09 19.28
N ASN A 911 8.06 51.21 20.08
CA ASN A 911 9.39 50.73 19.70
C ASN A 911 9.77 49.62 20.69
N ALA A 912 10.37 48.53 20.21
CA ALA A 912 10.97 47.55 21.10
C ALA A 912 12.42 47.95 21.42
N ASP A 913 12.90 47.67 22.63
CA ASP A 913 14.28 48.01 23.01
C ASP A 913 15.30 47.28 22.12
N VAL A 914 16.16 48.06 21.46
CA VAL A 914 17.14 47.53 20.51
C VAL A 914 18.22 46.71 21.23
N GLY A 915 18.60 47.06 22.45
CA GLY A 915 19.60 46.34 23.24
C GLY A 915 19.15 44.92 23.59
N VAL A 916 17.93 44.76 24.09
CA VAL A 916 17.33 43.45 24.40
C VAL A 916 17.27 42.55 23.16
N ILE A 917 16.98 43.10 21.99
CA ILE A 917 16.89 42.32 20.75
C ILE A 917 18.26 41.96 20.17
N LEU A 918 19.28 42.80 20.36
CA LEU A 918 20.66 42.48 19.98
C LEU A 918 21.27 41.40 20.88
N ASP A 919 20.98 41.43 22.18
CA ASP A 919 21.47 40.47 23.18
C ASP A 919 20.75 39.11 23.10
N GLN A 920 19.42 39.12 23.00
CA GLN A 920 18.58 37.92 23.17
C GLN A 920 17.85 37.48 21.88
N GLY A 921 17.98 38.24 20.80
CA GLY A 921 17.31 38.00 19.54
C GLY A 921 15.82 38.37 19.54
N ILE A 922 15.19 38.30 18.37
CA ILE A 922 13.80 38.74 18.18
C ILE A 922 12.75 37.91 18.94
N ARG A 923 13.14 36.76 19.50
CA ARG A 923 12.30 35.94 20.39
C ARG A 923 11.91 36.69 21.66
N SER A 924 12.78 37.57 22.16
CA SER A 924 12.54 38.42 23.34
C SER A 924 11.73 39.69 23.04
N LEU A 925 10.97 39.76 21.93
CA LEU A 925 10.20 40.95 21.54
C LEU A 925 9.25 41.45 22.63
N GLY A 926 8.59 40.55 23.37
CA GLY A 926 7.76 40.92 24.51
C GLY A 926 8.55 41.64 25.60
N THR A 927 9.68 41.09 26.01
CA THR A 927 10.60 41.71 26.98
C THR A 927 11.08 43.08 26.49
N ALA A 928 11.48 43.19 25.21
CA ALA A 928 11.95 44.43 24.63
C ALA A 928 10.87 45.53 24.60
N ILE A 929 9.60 45.19 24.37
CA ILE A 929 8.47 46.13 24.47
C ILE A 929 8.24 46.56 25.92
N LEU A 930 8.29 45.63 26.87
CA LEU A 930 8.12 45.93 28.30
C LEU A 930 9.26 46.80 28.86
N VAL A 931 10.50 46.60 28.40
CA VAL A 931 11.65 47.46 28.73
C VAL A 931 11.46 48.86 28.16
N SER A 932 11.02 49.01 26.91
CA SER A 932 10.69 50.33 26.34
C SER A 932 9.61 51.06 27.15
N LEU A 933 8.52 50.37 27.52
CA LEU A 933 7.46 50.91 28.38
C LEU A 933 8.00 51.35 29.75
N LYS A 934 8.89 50.55 30.35
CA LYS A 934 9.58 50.88 31.61
C LYS A 934 10.47 52.10 31.50
N MET A 935 11.21 52.24 30.39
CA MET A 935 12.06 53.41 30.14
C MET A 935 11.24 54.69 29.93
N MET A 936 10.10 54.61 29.23
CA MET A 936 9.21 55.76 29.00
C MET A 936 8.47 56.23 30.26
N THR A 937 8.17 55.32 31.20
CA THR A 937 7.43 55.63 32.43
C THR A 937 8.31 55.77 33.67
N ALA A 938 9.62 55.50 33.55
CA ALA A 938 10.60 55.46 34.64
C ALA A 938 10.23 54.51 35.81
N ALA A 939 9.33 53.56 35.58
CA ALA A 939 8.87 52.56 36.54
C ALA A 939 8.57 51.24 35.81
N ASP A 940 8.50 50.11 36.51
CA ASP A 940 7.95 48.89 35.89
C ASP A 940 6.55 49.16 35.31
N PRO A 941 6.05 48.46 34.27
CA PRO A 941 4.70 48.70 33.79
C PRO A 941 3.65 47.96 34.67
N LEU A 942 2.46 48.54 34.84
CA LEU A 942 1.31 47.91 35.54
C LEU A 942 0.50 47.04 34.55
N PRO A 943 -0.37 46.11 35.01
CA PRO A 943 -1.39 45.50 34.16
C PRO A 943 -2.23 46.53 33.40
N GLU A 944 -2.79 46.15 32.24
CA GLU A 944 -3.62 47.02 31.40
C GLU A 944 -4.75 47.68 32.22
N GLY A 945 -5.00 48.98 31.99
CA GLY A 945 -6.01 49.76 32.71
C GLY A 945 -5.68 50.15 34.16
N ASN A 946 -4.69 49.50 34.79
CA ASN A 946 -4.26 49.89 36.14
C ASN A 946 -3.42 51.17 36.10
N THR A 947 -3.57 52.00 37.14
CA THR A 947 -3.05 53.37 37.19
C THR A 947 -2.03 53.54 38.31
N ARG A 948 -0.92 54.25 38.06
CA ARG A 948 0.14 54.55 39.05
C ARG A 948 0.59 56.01 38.99
N GLU A 949 1.06 56.56 40.10
CA GLU A 949 1.83 57.81 40.09
C GLU A 949 3.32 57.55 39.80
N VAL A 950 3.88 58.31 38.87
CA VAL A 950 5.31 58.34 38.53
C VAL A 950 5.76 59.79 38.27
N ALA A 951 7.05 60.02 38.02
CA ALA A 951 7.52 61.31 37.53
C ALA A 951 6.90 61.64 36.16
N CYS A 952 6.61 62.92 35.92
CA CYS A 952 6.14 63.46 34.64
C CYS A 952 7.02 62.94 33.47
N PRO A 953 6.47 62.22 32.47
CA PRO A 953 7.26 61.74 31.32
C PRO A 953 7.62 62.87 30.35
N LEU A 954 6.92 64.01 30.46
CA LEU A 954 7.30 65.28 29.83
C LEU A 954 8.31 66.04 30.71
N PRO A 955 9.09 66.99 30.15
CA PRO A 955 10.07 67.78 30.90
C PRO A 955 9.39 68.77 31.85
N CYS A 956 8.86 68.25 32.97
CA CYS A 956 8.15 68.98 34.02
C CYS A 956 8.47 68.37 35.39
N THR A 957 8.49 69.17 36.45
CA THR A 957 8.86 68.72 37.81
C THR A 957 7.68 68.13 38.59
N GLY A 958 6.67 67.63 37.89
CA GLY A 958 5.42 67.14 38.48
C GLY A 958 5.39 65.63 38.65
N MET A 959 4.42 65.14 39.40
CA MET A 959 4.00 63.74 39.34
C MET A 959 2.92 63.60 38.27
N ALA A 960 2.85 62.44 37.63
CA ALA A 960 1.81 62.10 36.66
C ALA A 960 1.20 60.75 37.03
N SER A 961 -0.12 60.70 37.02
CA SER A 961 -0.88 59.45 37.06
C SER A 961 -0.88 58.86 35.66
N ILE A 962 -0.30 57.67 35.45
CA ILE A 962 -0.17 57.00 34.16
C ILE A 962 -0.99 55.70 34.12
N THR A 963 -1.68 55.51 33.00
CA THR A 963 -2.44 54.31 32.64
C THR A 963 -1.98 53.83 31.26
N CYS A 964 -1.85 52.51 31.06
CA CYS A 964 -1.53 51.90 29.77
C CYS A 964 -2.75 51.15 29.23
N GLU A 965 -3.11 51.41 27.98
CA GLU A 965 -4.20 50.76 27.25
C GLU A 965 -3.68 50.24 25.89
N PHE A 966 -4.15 49.07 25.45
CA PHE A 966 -3.79 48.51 24.15
C PHE A 966 -4.97 48.52 23.17
N GLY A 967 -4.69 48.90 21.92
CA GLY A 967 -5.66 48.82 20.84
C GLY A 967 -5.92 47.38 20.36
N PRO A 968 -6.76 47.22 19.32
CA PRO A 968 -7.10 45.89 18.80
C PRO A 968 -5.94 45.20 18.06
N HIS A 969 -4.90 45.95 17.69
CA HIS A 969 -3.67 45.43 17.09
C HIS A 969 -2.43 46.13 17.64
N LEU A 970 -1.31 45.41 17.68
CA LEU A 970 -0.01 45.93 18.08
C LEU A 970 0.93 45.94 16.87
N ILE A 971 1.31 47.13 16.40
CA ILE A 971 2.24 47.35 15.29
C ILE A 971 3.63 47.69 15.84
N VAL A 972 4.54 46.72 15.79
CA VAL A 972 5.89 46.84 16.34
C VAL A 972 6.87 47.23 15.25
N ASN A 973 7.54 48.37 15.40
CA ASN A 973 8.68 48.74 14.57
C ASN A 973 9.88 47.83 14.89
N VAL A 974 10.44 47.19 13.85
CA VAL A 974 11.56 46.24 13.96
C VAL A 974 12.69 46.52 12.94
N ASP A 975 12.58 47.61 12.17
CA ASP A 975 13.60 48.05 11.19
C ASP A 975 14.92 48.48 11.87
N GLN A 976 14.84 48.92 13.13
CA GLN A 976 15.98 49.39 13.94
C GLN A 976 16.99 48.28 14.29
N PHE A 977 16.63 47.00 14.14
CA PHE A 977 17.56 45.88 14.36
C PHE A 977 18.52 45.63 13.18
N GLY A 978 18.41 46.42 12.11
CA GLY A 978 19.28 46.37 10.93
C GLY A 978 20.53 47.26 10.99
N SER A 979 20.68 48.09 12.04
CA SER A 979 21.72 49.11 12.15
C SER A 979 22.51 49.01 13.45
N CYS A 980 23.59 48.23 13.43
CA CYS A 980 24.67 48.33 14.42
C CYS A 980 26.00 48.34 13.69
N GLU A 981 26.55 49.54 13.51
CA GLU A 981 27.89 49.74 12.96
C GLU A 981 28.94 49.46 14.05
N SER A 982 29.87 48.56 13.73
CA SER A 982 31.23 48.64 14.25
C SER A 982 32.17 48.59 13.05
N GLY A 983 32.69 49.75 12.65
CA GLY A 983 33.82 49.96 11.74
C GLY A 983 33.77 49.29 10.35
N ASP A 984 33.62 50.11 9.30
CA ASP A 984 34.18 49.87 7.95
C ASP A 984 33.83 48.56 7.20
N VAL A 985 32.58 48.10 7.28
CA VAL A 985 31.95 47.34 6.18
C VAL A 985 30.48 47.77 6.01
N SER A 986 30.01 47.89 4.76
CA SER A 986 28.63 48.25 4.41
C SER A 986 27.58 47.47 5.23
N PRO A 987 26.46 48.11 5.64
CA PRO A 987 25.55 47.58 6.66
C PRO A 987 25.03 46.19 6.30
N ALA A 988 25.44 45.21 7.09
CA ALA A 988 25.02 43.82 6.95
C ALA A 988 23.56 43.69 7.40
N VAL A 989 22.64 43.80 6.44
CA VAL A 989 21.20 43.58 6.62
C VAL A 989 20.95 42.30 7.41
N THR A 990 20.54 42.44 8.68
CA THR A 990 20.21 41.35 9.58
C THR A 990 18.97 40.63 9.09
N LYS A 991 19.17 39.53 8.35
CA LYS A 991 18.07 38.68 7.88
C LYS A 991 17.70 37.69 8.96
N VAL A 992 16.42 37.66 9.31
CA VAL A 992 15.83 36.85 10.39
C VAL A 992 14.87 35.84 9.77
N LYS A 993 14.78 34.62 10.30
CA LYS A 993 13.77 33.66 9.83
C LYS A 993 12.41 34.03 10.42
N ILE A 994 11.35 33.90 9.63
CA ILE A 994 9.98 34.19 10.07
C ILE A 994 9.61 33.46 11.39
N GLN A 995 10.04 32.20 11.54
CA GLN A 995 9.85 31.38 12.76
C GLN A 995 10.50 31.92 14.05
N GLU A 996 11.37 32.92 13.97
CA GLU A 996 12.05 33.48 15.15
C GLU A 996 11.19 34.53 15.86
N PHE A 997 10.18 35.09 15.19
CA PHE A 997 9.20 35.97 15.82
C PHE A 997 8.33 35.18 16.80
N PRO A 998 8.09 35.69 18.02
CA PRO A 998 7.22 35.02 18.97
C PRO A 998 5.79 34.99 18.40
N THR A 999 5.17 33.81 18.38
CA THR A 999 3.81 33.61 17.82
C THR A 999 2.73 34.26 18.68
N LYS A 1000 2.92 34.30 20.00
CA LYS A 1000 2.08 35.01 20.96
C LYS A 1000 2.92 36.01 21.74
N LEU A 1001 2.32 37.12 22.15
CA LEU A 1001 2.85 38.05 23.15
C LEU A 1001 1.83 38.16 24.28
N CYS A 1002 2.28 38.07 25.53
CA CYS A 1002 1.48 38.46 26.69
C CYS A 1002 2.11 39.74 27.26
N LEU A 1003 1.38 40.84 27.18
CA LEU A 1003 1.83 42.16 27.63
C LEU A 1003 0.83 42.65 28.68
N LEU A 1004 1.28 42.75 29.94
CA LEU A 1004 0.50 43.39 31.02
C LEU A 1004 -0.88 42.77 31.27
N GLY A 1005 -1.01 41.46 31.00
CA GLY A 1005 -2.27 40.70 31.12
C GLY A 1005 -3.03 40.54 29.80
N THR A 1006 -2.65 41.26 28.75
CA THR A 1006 -3.31 41.25 27.44
C THR A 1006 -2.60 40.28 26.48
N GLU A 1007 -3.34 39.33 25.89
CA GLU A 1007 -2.78 38.39 24.90
C GLU A 1007 -2.93 38.89 23.45
N PHE A 1008 -1.83 38.80 22.70
CA PHE A 1008 -1.77 39.09 21.27
C PHE A 1008 -1.19 37.92 20.47
N ILE A 1009 -1.64 37.76 19.23
CA ILE A 1009 -1.16 36.75 18.28
C ILE A 1009 -0.55 37.37 17.02
N LEU A 1010 0.57 36.82 16.55
CA LEU A 1010 1.26 37.29 15.34
C LEU A 1010 0.38 37.07 14.10
N CYS A 1011 0.06 38.18 13.43
CA CYS A 1011 -0.81 38.24 12.26
C CYS A 1011 -0.02 38.40 10.95
N GLY A 1012 1.08 39.17 10.96
CA GLY A 1012 1.96 39.28 9.80
C GLY A 1012 3.16 40.18 10.01
N ILE A 1013 4.08 40.14 9.05
CA ILE A 1013 5.35 40.85 9.08
C ILE A 1013 5.55 41.55 7.74
N ALA A 1014 5.88 42.83 7.78
CA ALA A 1014 6.38 43.58 6.63
C ALA A 1014 7.90 43.42 6.55
N ALA A 1015 8.42 43.17 5.35
CA ALA A 1015 9.84 43.05 5.10
C ALA A 1015 10.32 43.93 3.95
N ARG A 1016 11.56 44.42 4.05
CA ARG A 1016 12.25 45.19 3.03
C ARG A 1016 12.84 44.24 1.98
N GLN A 1017 12.69 44.62 0.72
CA GLN A 1017 13.40 44.09 -0.44
C GLN A 1017 14.08 45.28 -1.18
N PRO A 1018 15.03 45.05 -2.10
CA PRO A 1018 15.69 46.14 -2.82
C PRO A 1018 14.67 47.04 -3.55
N GLY A 1019 14.49 48.26 -3.04
CA GLY A 1019 13.55 49.27 -3.58
C GLY A 1019 12.06 48.98 -3.37
N HIS A 1020 11.67 48.04 -2.50
CA HIS A 1020 10.28 47.58 -2.38
C HIS A 1020 9.98 46.97 -1.00
N TYR A 1021 8.74 47.07 -0.50
CA TYR A 1021 8.28 46.38 0.71
C TYR A 1021 7.34 45.21 0.36
N VAL A 1022 7.44 44.10 1.10
CA VAL A 1022 6.62 42.90 0.91
C VAL A 1022 5.94 42.48 2.22
N ALA A 1023 4.67 42.11 2.15
CA ALA A 1023 3.89 41.63 3.29
C ALA A 1023 3.94 40.10 3.37
N TYR A 1024 4.18 39.58 4.57
CA TYR A 1024 4.10 38.18 4.94
C TYR A 1024 2.94 38.01 5.92
N GLY A 1025 1.82 37.46 5.46
CA GLY A 1025 0.65 37.19 6.30
C GLY A 1025 0.68 35.78 6.87
N ARG A 1026 0.40 35.64 8.17
CA ARG A 1026 0.22 34.36 8.84
C ARG A 1026 -1.26 33.98 8.81
N ARG A 1027 -1.57 32.76 8.37
CA ARG A 1027 -2.92 32.18 8.45
C ARG A 1027 -3.18 31.58 9.83
N ALA A 1028 -4.45 31.41 10.16
CA ALA A 1028 -4.91 30.72 11.37
C ALA A 1028 -4.23 29.34 11.55
N GLY A 1029 -4.20 28.49 10.51
CA GLY A 1029 -3.46 27.22 10.49
C GLY A 1029 -1.94 27.32 10.39
N GLY A 1030 -1.33 28.47 10.74
CA GLY A 1030 0.13 28.66 10.82
C GLY A 1030 0.88 28.79 9.48
N GLN A 1031 0.21 28.56 8.34
CA GLN A 1031 0.81 28.74 7.00
C GLN A 1031 1.11 30.22 6.70
N TRP A 1032 2.20 30.48 5.97
CA TRP A 1032 2.61 31.84 5.59
C TRP A 1032 2.38 32.14 4.11
N GLU A 1033 1.80 33.31 3.83
CA GLU A 1033 1.54 33.82 2.48
C GLU A 1033 2.29 35.12 2.22
N VAL A 1034 2.78 35.30 0.99
CA VAL A 1034 3.53 36.48 0.55
C VAL A 1034 2.69 37.31 -0.41
N TYR A 1035 2.45 38.55 -0.01
CA TYR A 1035 1.77 39.58 -0.78
C TYR A 1035 2.83 40.59 -1.25
N ASN A 1036 3.30 40.39 -2.48
CA ASN A 1036 4.23 41.27 -3.18
C ASN A 1036 3.45 41.94 -4.32
N ASP A 1037 3.40 43.27 -4.34
CA ASP A 1037 2.51 44.04 -5.22
C ASP A 1037 3.00 44.12 -6.68
N LEU A 1038 4.22 43.65 -6.96
CA LEU A 1038 4.85 43.60 -8.27
C LEU A 1038 4.55 42.30 -9.03
N VAL A 1039 4.02 41.27 -8.36
CA VAL A 1039 3.66 39.98 -8.97
C VAL A 1039 2.14 39.85 -9.18
N LYS A 1040 1.73 38.87 -10.00
CA LYS A 1040 0.33 38.67 -10.39
C LYS A 1040 -0.46 37.70 -9.47
N SER A 1041 0.18 37.15 -8.44
CA SER A 1041 -0.42 36.11 -7.58
C SER A 1041 0.28 36.01 -6.23
N VAL A 1042 -0.50 35.82 -5.17
CA VAL A 1042 -0.01 35.43 -3.83
C VAL A 1042 0.74 34.09 -3.90
N LYS A 1043 1.78 33.91 -3.08
CA LYS A 1043 2.56 32.67 -2.98
C LYS A 1043 2.65 32.21 -1.53
N ARG A 1044 2.72 30.90 -1.28
CA ARG A 1044 3.07 30.35 0.04
C ARG A 1044 4.58 30.39 0.27
N VAL A 1045 5.02 30.57 1.52
CA VAL A 1045 6.41 30.41 1.96
C VAL A 1045 6.49 29.55 3.22
N LYS A 1046 7.69 29.06 3.52
CA LYS A 1046 8.00 28.38 4.77
C LYS A 1046 8.34 29.41 5.86
N ASP A 1047 8.06 29.04 7.10
CA ASP A 1047 8.50 29.67 8.34
C ASP A 1047 10.03 29.86 8.46
N THR A 1048 10.79 28.98 7.84
CA THR A 1048 12.26 29.04 7.68
C THR A 1048 12.75 30.08 6.68
N HIS A 1049 11.85 30.82 6.00
CA HIS A 1049 12.23 31.85 5.03
C HIS A 1049 12.89 33.06 5.72
N LEU A 1050 14.02 33.50 5.16
CA LEU A 1050 14.79 34.65 5.65
C LEU A 1050 14.23 35.95 5.08
N ILE A 1051 13.91 36.89 5.96
CA ILE A 1051 13.38 38.22 5.64
C ILE A 1051 14.23 39.32 6.30
N GLN A 1052 14.23 40.53 5.74
CA GLN A 1052 14.66 41.74 6.44
C GLN A 1052 13.40 42.41 7.01
N PRO A 1053 13.02 42.18 8.27
CA PRO A 1053 11.77 42.69 8.80
C PRO A 1053 11.86 44.22 9.04
N VAL A 1054 10.71 44.89 8.93
CA VAL A 1054 10.56 46.35 9.12
C VAL A 1054 9.50 46.63 10.18
N LEU A 1055 8.38 45.89 10.11
CA LEU A 1055 7.22 46.06 10.99
C LEU A 1055 6.58 44.68 11.24
N ALA A 1056 6.26 44.35 12.48
CA ALA A 1056 5.49 43.15 12.84
C ALA A 1056 4.14 43.54 13.44
N MET A 1057 3.05 42.94 12.96
CA MET A 1057 1.70 43.19 13.44
C MET A 1057 1.16 41.99 14.20
N TYR A 1058 0.71 42.24 15.42
CA TYR A 1058 -0.04 41.30 16.25
C TYR A 1058 -1.47 41.79 16.41
N VAL A 1059 -2.42 40.90 16.70
CA VAL A 1059 -3.82 41.26 17.01
C VAL A 1059 -4.22 40.73 18.38
N ARG A 1060 -5.09 41.48 19.08
CA ARG A 1060 -5.63 41.14 20.41
C ARG A 1060 -6.52 39.90 20.32
N LEU A 1061 -6.38 38.96 21.26
CA LEU A 1061 -7.16 37.71 21.30
C LEU A 1061 -8.44 37.80 22.14
N LEU A 1062 -8.45 38.65 23.18
CA LEU A 1062 -9.55 38.89 24.12
C LEU A 1062 -9.66 40.38 24.44
#